data_AF-A0A178IJ55-F1
#
_entry.id   AF-A0A178IJ55-F1
#
_cell.length_a   1.000
_cell.length_b   1.000
_cell.length_c   1.000
_cell.angle_alpha   90.00
_cell.angle_beta   90.00
_cell.angle_gamma   90.00
#
_symmetry.space_group_name_H-M   'P 1'
#
loop_
_entity.id
_entity.type
_entity.pdbx_description
1 polymer ?
#
loop_
_entity_poly.entity_id
_entity_poly.type
_entity_poly.pdbx_seq_one_letter_code
_entity_poly.pdbx_strand_id
1 'polypeptide(L)'
;MKKLRLLTLVLLPLFAIHASPLRGEAAPVTLAEDAETYTLGNGIVTARVAKASGDLVSLRYNNLEMLATFLTPGGEPDLQRDPPGANPNGLNPRMTDHQYAFWSHDAMGPRGTAPAIARVTIDPRANGGERAEVSIKGVADGRKMGTGPGASPDGQFAADVEIRYTLGRGEPGVYTYSIFEHRPEQPQSAIGEARFCAKLAAFFDWMSVDAKRDLHYPKELRVGDKYIYTALQSANPAFGWSSTEKKVGLFFINPSMEYMSGGPTKVEFLGHRDTNAVAAPCVLNYWRSSHYGGARVEVDAGERWQKVVGPFLIYVNSGASPKAIYDDAKARAVGEAGKWPYAWVRGVDYPSAAERSTVQGRLVLRDDPGAAPSQRSAGMADCRPSASKPARDIADKNVRAPESGTSLQPMTGAAAAPFTRLTIGLTAPDTEWQRDAKHYQFWATGTPDGSFAIPNVRPGRYTLRAFADGVLGEFVQTGVTVEPGKPLDLGALTWTPVRRGRQLWDIGIPNRNASEFFMADKHDDPEISLRYAALFPNDIRYTIGQSDFSRDWFFQHVPHNEDPAAKSSPFRGATAPGRATPYAIAFDLPAAPKGRATLRLAICGTGAKTIEVAVNGRPAGKIDGLAGDGTITRHGTQGIWYERELAFDAALMRAGENTLVLTVPAGPVNNGVMYDYLRLELDESATRTLFIAGDSTAANGNINAIGWGKIAGEYFDPAKIEVVNLARGGRSSRTFITEGHWDRLLEAVKPGDVVLIQFGHNDGSPVNDGSRARGSLPGLGEETQEIDNKMTKKHEVVHTFGWYLRKMVADARAKGAWPALLTLTVRNYWKDGRVERGSGRYDEWIRQVAESEKVPLVDHTRLIADRYEQLGHAEVNAFFPRDHVHTSADGARLNAFLAVSGLKGLREQWLVVALSHAGRQVPVAEPSAVFVPPQPPPPGVDRDEREVFGKWLNLPAPADPALPTIWLIGDSTVRNGRGTGYNKEFGWGDPFAAYFYTAKVNVVNRAVGGTGARTFRAQWERILPQVKPGDVVIMQFGHNDNGARGALRGTGGETEERENAATKQPETVHTFGWYLRQYIAEARARDARFVVCSLVPRNRWSDGKVGRAGDSHGGWARAIAAETGTPFVDLNTLIADYYDSIGEEQTAALFADKTTHTNWAGAVINAKIAAGALHALPDNPVADFMRPGM
;
A
#
# COMPACT_ATOMS: atom_id res chain seq x y z
N MET A 1 -60.86 4.39 19.07
CA MET A 1 -61.17 5.66 19.76
C MET A 1 -60.17 5.88 20.90
N LYS A 2 -59.60 7.09 20.98
CA LYS A 2 -59.06 7.84 22.14
C LYS A 2 -58.24 7.13 23.25
N LYS A 3 -56.95 7.52 23.30
CA LYS A 3 -56.14 8.05 24.44
C LYS A 3 -56.36 7.48 25.86
N LEU A 4 -55.29 6.98 26.46
CA LEU A 4 -54.91 7.32 27.84
C LEU A 4 -53.38 7.33 27.98
N ARG A 5 -52.83 8.48 28.39
CA ARG A 5 -51.42 8.70 28.73
C ARG A 5 -51.20 8.24 30.17
N LEU A 6 -50.17 7.41 30.42
CA LEU A 6 -49.66 7.15 31.75
C LEU A 6 -48.34 7.93 31.93
N LEU A 7 -48.32 8.77 32.96
CA LEU A 7 -47.19 9.59 33.40
C LEU A 7 -46.27 8.71 34.26
N THR A 8 -44.98 8.64 33.95
CA THR A 8 -43.97 8.06 34.87
C THR A 8 -43.14 9.21 35.45
N LEU A 9 -43.26 9.37 36.77
CA LEU A 9 -42.48 10.28 37.61
C LEU A 9 -40.97 9.97 37.49
N VAL A 10 -40.16 10.99 37.21
CA VAL A 10 -38.71 10.97 37.41
C VAL A 10 -38.40 11.88 38.60
N LEU A 11 -37.83 11.31 39.66
CA LEU A 11 -37.21 12.04 40.77
C LEU A 11 -35.97 12.78 40.25
N LEU A 12 -36.00 14.11 40.31
CA LEU A 12 -34.84 14.99 40.13
C LEU A 12 -34.14 15.21 41.48
N PRO A 13 -32.80 15.07 41.59
CA PRO A 13 -32.08 15.62 42.73
C PRO A 13 -31.97 17.14 42.56
N LEU A 14 -32.40 17.90 43.57
CA LEU A 14 -32.16 19.34 43.67
C LEU A 14 -30.64 19.60 43.71
N PHE A 15 -30.07 20.10 42.62
CA PHE A 15 -28.83 20.87 42.66
C PHE A 15 -29.19 22.34 42.87
N ALA A 16 -28.51 22.99 43.81
CA ALA A 16 -28.65 24.41 44.07
C ALA A 16 -28.28 25.23 42.81
N ILE A 17 -29.31 25.68 42.09
CA ILE A 17 -29.19 26.64 41.01
C ILE A 17 -28.79 27.96 41.66
N HIS A 18 -27.55 28.41 41.48
CA HIS A 18 -27.27 29.83 41.55
C HIS A 18 -28.04 30.47 40.39
N ALA A 19 -29.12 31.17 40.73
CA ALA A 19 -29.95 31.87 39.77
C ALA A 19 -29.05 32.79 38.92
N SER A 20 -28.96 32.53 37.62
CA SER A 20 -28.46 33.52 36.68
C SER A 20 -29.38 34.76 36.78
N PRO A 21 -28.83 35.98 36.86
CA PRO A 21 -29.66 37.16 36.89
C PRO A 21 -30.54 37.21 35.63
N LEU A 22 -31.78 37.70 35.80
CA LEU A 22 -32.69 37.99 34.71
C LEU A 22 -31.93 38.84 33.66
N ARG A 23 -32.19 38.61 32.36
CA ARG A 23 -31.52 39.29 31.21
C ARG A 23 -31.45 40.83 31.27
N GLY A 24 -32.14 41.48 32.21
CA GLY A 24 -32.13 42.93 32.44
C GLY A 24 -31.10 43.49 33.44
N GLU A 25 -30.31 42.66 34.15
CA GLU A 25 -29.34 43.15 35.17
C GLU A 25 -27.86 43.09 34.75
N ALA A 26 -27.51 42.45 33.64
CA ALA A 26 -26.12 42.33 33.19
C ALA A 26 -25.62 43.64 32.54
N ALA A 27 -24.39 44.05 32.88
CA ALA A 27 -23.81 45.28 32.36
C ALA A 27 -23.72 45.26 30.81
N PRO A 28 -23.93 46.40 30.13
CA PRO A 28 -23.76 46.50 28.68
C PRO A 28 -22.34 46.14 28.26
N VAL A 29 -22.21 45.52 27.10
CA VAL A 29 -20.90 45.36 26.45
C VAL A 29 -20.38 46.74 26.06
N THR A 30 -19.14 47.02 26.43
CA THR A 30 -18.40 48.22 26.06
C THR A 30 -17.29 47.86 25.08
N LEU A 31 -16.95 48.83 24.22
CA LEU A 31 -15.82 48.75 23.32
C LEU A 31 -15.06 50.08 23.39
N ALA A 32 -13.79 50.00 23.74
CA ALA A 32 -12.83 51.09 23.70
C ALA A 32 -11.72 50.75 22.70
N GLU A 33 -11.11 51.76 22.10
CA GLU A 33 -9.96 51.59 21.22
C GLU A 33 -8.90 52.65 21.50
N ASP A 34 -7.64 52.24 21.37
CA ASP A 34 -6.49 53.14 21.31
C ASP A 34 -5.70 52.88 20.01
N ALA A 35 -4.50 53.43 19.89
CA ALA A 35 -3.68 53.26 18.70
C ALA A 35 -3.25 51.80 18.47
N GLU A 36 -3.09 51.02 19.53
CA GLU A 36 -2.47 49.69 19.48
C GLU A 36 -3.49 48.56 19.66
N THR A 37 -4.64 48.81 20.29
CA THR A 37 -5.56 47.77 20.75
C THR A 37 -7.03 48.13 20.67
N TYR A 38 -7.87 47.08 20.65
CA TYR A 38 -9.28 47.13 21.03
C TYR A 38 -9.47 46.53 22.42
N THR A 39 -10.32 47.11 23.25
CA THR A 39 -10.71 46.58 24.57
C THR A 39 -12.21 46.36 24.62
N LEU A 40 -12.63 45.11 24.74
CA LEU A 40 -14.02 44.68 24.91
C LEU A 40 -14.28 44.39 26.38
N GLY A 41 -15.38 44.88 26.96
CA GLY A 41 -15.73 44.62 28.35
C GLY A 41 -17.22 44.37 28.55
N ASN A 42 -17.62 43.56 29.52
CA ASN A 42 -19.04 43.37 29.87
C ASN A 42 -19.31 43.37 31.40
N GLY A 43 -18.35 43.87 32.19
CA GLY A 43 -18.40 43.87 33.65
C GLY A 43 -17.99 42.54 34.31
N ILE A 44 -17.88 41.46 33.54
CA ILE A 44 -17.42 40.13 33.99
C ILE A 44 -16.04 39.84 33.39
N VAL A 45 -15.92 40.05 32.08
CA VAL A 45 -14.72 39.84 31.29
C VAL A 45 -14.29 41.15 30.65
N THR A 46 -12.97 41.38 30.63
CA THR A 46 -12.31 42.42 29.83
C THR A 46 -11.26 41.76 28.95
N ALA A 47 -11.35 41.95 27.63
CA ALA A 47 -10.47 41.34 26.65
C ALA A 47 -9.81 42.42 25.80
N ARG A 48 -8.47 42.40 25.72
CA ARG A 48 -7.68 43.38 24.96
C ARG A 48 -6.99 42.70 23.78
N VAL A 49 -7.29 43.17 22.58
CA VAL A 49 -6.85 42.59 21.30
C VAL A 49 -5.90 43.56 20.59
N ALA A 50 -4.72 43.09 20.21
CA ALA A 50 -3.75 43.89 19.48
C ALA A 50 -4.19 44.12 18.02
N LYS A 51 -4.16 45.37 17.56
CA LYS A 51 -4.52 45.76 16.20
C LYS A 51 -3.49 45.33 15.15
N ALA A 52 -2.24 45.14 15.55
CA ALA A 52 -1.16 44.73 14.65
C ALA A 52 -1.29 43.25 14.23
N SER A 53 -1.48 42.34 15.18
CA SER A 53 -1.44 40.88 14.94
C SER A 53 -2.76 40.16 15.13
N GLY A 54 -3.72 40.74 15.86
CA GLY A 54 -4.90 40.02 16.32
C GLY A 54 -4.65 39.12 17.54
N ASP A 55 -3.53 39.30 18.24
CA ASP A 55 -3.29 38.60 19.49
C ASP A 55 -4.19 39.11 20.62
N LEU A 56 -4.65 38.19 21.47
CA LEU A 56 -5.37 38.51 22.70
C LEU A 56 -4.33 38.69 23.81
N VAL A 57 -3.89 39.94 23.97
CA VAL A 57 -2.77 40.32 24.86
C VAL A 57 -3.18 40.39 26.33
N SER A 58 -4.47 40.45 26.65
CA SER A 58 -4.99 40.38 28.02
C SER A 58 -6.40 39.83 28.04
N LEU A 59 -6.69 38.97 29.03
CA LEU A 59 -8.02 38.48 29.33
C LEU A 59 -8.22 38.49 30.84
N ARG A 60 -8.99 39.46 31.33
CA ARG A 60 -9.31 39.58 32.75
C ARG A 60 -10.69 39.03 33.05
N TYR A 61 -10.80 38.22 34.10
CA TYR A 61 -12.07 37.74 34.67
C TYR A 61 -12.22 38.34 36.07
N ASN A 62 -13.26 39.15 36.30
CA ASN A 62 -13.43 39.91 37.55
C ASN A 62 -12.14 40.67 37.96
N ASN A 63 -11.52 41.34 36.99
CA ASN A 63 -10.23 42.06 37.09
C ASN A 63 -8.99 41.21 37.38
N LEU A 64 -9.10 39.89 37.50
CA LEU A 64 -7.95 38.98 37.59
C LEU A 64 -7.43 38.66 36.19
N GLU A 65 -6.15 38.96 35.91
CA GLU A 65 -5.50 38.56 34.65
C GLU A 65 -5.35 37.03 34.60
N MET A 66 -5.89 36.44 33.53
CA MET A 66 -5.94 34.99 33.34
C MET A 66 -4.80 34.48 32.47
N LEU A 67 -4.17 35.35 31.68
CA LEU A 67 -3.06 35.00 30.80
C LEU A 67 -1.71 35.20 31.49
N ALA A 68 -0.65 34.62 30.92
CA ALA A 68 0.72 34.81 31.39
C ALA A 68 1.31 36.20 31.04
N THR A 69 0.45 37.17 30.71
CA THR A 69 0.83 38.46 30.13
C THR A 69 1.83 39.19 31.02
N PHE A 70 2.92 39.69 30.42
CA PHE A 70 3.79 40.62 31.12
C PHE A 70 3.06 41.93 31.35
N LEU A 71 2.93 42.34 32.60
CA LEU A 71 2.25 43.58 32.98
C LEU A 71 3.29 44.65 33.37
N THR A 72 3.02 45.88 32.95
CA THR A 72 3.66 47.09 33.48
C THR A 72 3.32 47.28 34.96
N PRO A 73 4.04 48.14 35.71
CA PRO A 73 3.67 48.48 37.09
C PRO A 73 2.24 49.00 37.26
N GLY A 74 1.65 49.58 36.22
CA GLY A 74 0.26 50.03 36.19
C GLY A 74 -0.77 48.93 35.92
N GLY A 75 -0.33 47.67 35.78
CA GLY A 75 -1.19 46.52 35.52
C GLY A 75 -1.58 46.33 34.05
N GLU A 76 -1.14 47.19 33.13
CA GLU A 76 -1.43 47.09 31.71
C GLU A 76 -0.43 46.19 30.97
N PRO A 77 -0.82 45.49 29.87
CA PRO A 77 0.08 44.67 29.07
C PRO A 77 1.32 45.44 28.60
N ASP A 78 2.50 44.88 28.83
CA ASP A 78 3.80 45.41 28.40
C ASP A 78 4.11 44.96 26.96
N LEU A 79 3.48 45.63 26.00
CA LEU A 79 3.63 45.36 24.57
C LEU A 79 5.03 45.70 24.03
N GLN A 80 5.85 46.43 24.79
CA GLN A 80 7.24 46.68 24.41
C GLN A 80 8.11 45.47 24.76
N ARG A 81 7.84 44.82 25.90
CA ARG A 81 8.55 43.62 26.33
C ARG A 81 8.19 42.37 25.51
N ASP A 82 6.92 42.21 25.13
CA ASP A 82 6.45 41.09 24.30
C ASP A 82 5.55 41.60 23.14
N PRO A 83 6.16 42.11 22.05
CA PRO A 83 5.42 42.77 20.99
C PRO A 83 4.49 41.81 20.23
N PRO A 84 3.22 42.15 20.02
CA PRO A 84 2.27 41.33 19.26
C PRO A 84 2.74 41.05 17.83
N GLY A 85 2.74 39.77 17.44
CA GLY A 85 3.20 39.29 16.13
C GLY A 85 4.71 39.43 15.84
N ALA A 86 5.52 39.87 16.80
CA ALA A 86 6.98 39.94 16.65
C ALA A 86 7.70 39.82 17.99
N ASN A 87 8.37 38.68 18.25
CA ASN A 87 9.14 38.49 19.48
C ASN A 87 10.66 38.34 19.21
N PRO A 88 11.37 39.44 18.87
CA PRO A 88 12.79 39.37 18.49
C PRO A 88 13.71 38.94 19.63
N ASN A 89 13.27 39.07 20.88
CA ASN A 89 14.01 38.72 22.10
C ASN A 89 13.38 37.53 22.84
N GLY A 90 12.53 36.75 22.15
CA GLY A 90 11.66 35.74 22.76
C GLY A 90 12.38 34.54 23.37
N LEU A 91 11.66 33.79 24.20
CA LEU A 91 12.16 32.62 24.93
C LEU A 91 12.60 31.45 24.01
N ASN A 92 12.17 31.47 22.74
CA ASN A 92 12.63 30.55 21.71
C ASN A 92 12.78 31.30 20.36
N PRO A 93 14.00 31.60 19.88
CA PRO A 93 14.26 32.47 18.71
C PRO A 93 13.75 32.00 17.33
N ARG A 94 12.83 31.02 17.25
CA ARG A 94 12.25 30.48 15.99
C ARG A 94 10.75 30.14 16.11
N MET A 95 10.07 30.65 17.13
CA MET A 95 8.64 30.43 17.40
C MET A 95 8.02 31.73 17.92
N THR A 96 6.74 32.00 17.61
CA THR A 96 5.96 33.00 18.37
C THR A 96 5.68 32.45 19.76
N ASP A 97 6.64 32.62 20.66
CA ASP A 97 6.57 32.10 22.02
C ASP A 97 6.02 33.15 23.00
N HIS A 98 4.94 33.84 22.59
CA HIS A 98 4.31 34.92 23.35
C HIS A 98 3.78 34.46 24.69
N GLN A 99 3.78 35.35 25.69
CA GLN A 99 3.27 35.09 27.04
C GLN A 99 1.79 35.47 27.18
N TYR A 100 0.97 35.28 26.15
CA TYR A 100 -0.47 35.54 26.16
C TYR A 100 -1.22 34.55 25.23
N ALA A 101 -2.36 34.94 24.67
CA ALA A 101 -3.15 34.11 23.77
C ALA A 101 -3.08 34.61 22.32
N PHE A 102 -2.85 33.68 21.38
CA PHE A 102 -2.57 34.00 19.99
C PHE A 102 -3.00 32.89 19.03
N TRP A 103 -3.29 33.28 17.80
CA TRP A 103 -3.39 32.37 16.66
C TRP A 103 -2.00 32.13 16.08
N SER A 104 -1.63 30.89 15.76
CA SER A 104 -0.31 30.61 15.20
C SER A 104 -0.13 31.17 13.78
N HIS A 105 -1.23 31.46 13.09
CA HIS A 105 -1.25 32.28 11.89
C HIS A 105 -1.94 33.58 12.29
N ASP A 106 -1.14 34.55 12.73
CA ASP A 106 -1.59 35.89 13.07
C ASP A 106 -1.86 36.73 11.81
N ALA A 107 -2.43 37.92 12.00
CA ALA A 107 -2.68 38.86 10.92
C ALA A 107 -1.41 39.60 10.43
N MET A 108 -0.23 39.24 10.96
CA MET A 108 1.05 39.80 10.56
C MET A 108 1.73 38.95 9.48
N GLY A 109 2.40 39.63 8.55
CA GLY A 109 3.30 39.01 7.58
C GLY A 109 4.74 39.48 7.80
N PRO A 110 5.71 38.97 7.00
CA PRO A 110 7.09 39.41 7.06
C PRO A 110 7.23 40.92 6.75
N ARG A 111 8.41 41.47 7.02
CA ARG A 111 8.74 42.89 6.77
C ARG A 111 8.38 43.26 5.31
N GLY A 112 7.55 44.29 5.14
CA GLY A 112 7.05 44.73 3.83
C GLY A 112 5.60 44.32 3.52
N THR A 113 4.95 43.57 4.41
CA THR A 113 3.49 43.35 4.38
C THR A 113 2.76 44.63 4.80
N ALA A 114 1.61 44.91 4.20
CA ALA A 114 0.78 46.05 4.59
C ALA A 114 0.33 45.92 6.06
N PRO A 115 0.14 47.03 6.79
CA PRO A 115 -0.42 46.98 8.14
C PRO A 115 -1.77 46.26 8.17
N ALA A 116 -2.02 45.51 9.24
CA ALA A 116 -3.30 44.84 9.42
C ALA A 116 -4.45 45.86 9.48
N ILE A 117 -5.57 45.47 8.90
CA ILE A 117 -6.79 46.27 8.85
C ILE A 117 -7.64 45.93 10.06
N ALA A 118 -7.63 46.82 11.05
CA ALA A 118 -8.41 46.73 12.28
C ALA A 118 -9.79 47.39 12.11
N ARG A 119 -10.87 46.68 12.46
CA ARG A 119 -12.25 47.15 12.34
C ARG A 119 -13.14 46.69 13.48
N VAL A 120 -14.18 47.47 13.75
CA VAL A 120 -15.33 47.05 14.54
C VAL A 120 -16.37 46.46 13.59
N THR A 121 -16.69 45.17 13.74
CA THR A 121 -17.67 44.47 12.88
C THR A 121 -19.04 44.37 13.54
N ILE A 122 -19.11 44.45 14.87
CA ILE A 122 -20.36 44.65 15.61
C ILE A 122 -20.10 45.76 16.64
N ASP A 123 -20.72 46.92 16.44
CA ASP A 123 -20.64 48.05 17.38
C ASP A 123 -21.68 47.86 18.50
N PRO A 124 -21.25 47.73 19.78
CA PRO A 124 -22.20 47.60 20.89
C PRO A 124 -23.11 48.83 21.05
N ARG A 125 -22.70 50.02 20.58
CA ARG A 125 -23.54 51.23 20.64
C ARG A 125 -24.77 51.11 19.74
N ALA A 126 -24.66 50.35 18.65
CA ALA A 126 -25.73 50.16 17.67
C ALA A 126 -26.73 49.05 18.06
N ASN A 127 -26.40 48.20 19.04
CA ASN A 127 -27.26 47.10 19.49
C ASN A 127 -27.63 47.18 20.98
N GLY A 128 -27.51 48.38 21.59
CA GLY A 128 -27.87 48.62 22.98
C GLY A 128 -26.95 47.93 23.99
N GLY A 129 -25.72 47.57 23.60
CA GLY A 129 -24.72 46.92 24.44
C GLY A 129 -24.95 45.42 24.61
N GLU A 130 -25.61 44.76 23.67
CA GLU A 130 -25.85 43.32 23.67
C GLU A 130 -24.61 42.53 23.23
N ARG A 131 -23.84 43.04 22.26
CA ARG A 131 -22.66 42.36 21.72
C ARG A 131 -21.67 43.34 21.08
N ALA A 132 -20.38 43.05 21.18
CA ALA A 132 -19.33 43.70 20.42
C ALA A 132 -18.50 42.67 19.67
N GLU A 133 -18.00 43.03 18.48
CA GLU A 133 -17.05 42.23 17.70
C GLU A 133 -16.01 43.15 17.05
N VAL A 134 -14.76 42.71 17.12
CA VAL A 134 -13.64 43.34 16.43
C VAL A 134 -12.97 42.35 15.50
N SER A 135 -12.40 42.87 14.41
CA SER A 135 -11.76 42.11 13.35
C SER A 135 -10.41 42.71 12.99
N ILE A 136 -9.38 41.87 12.93
CA ILE A 136 -8.04 42.23 12.49
C ILE A 136 -7.70 41.41 11.24
N LYS A 137 -7.60 42.06 10.07
CA LYS A 137 -7.32 41.40 8.78
C LYS A 137 -5.93 41.74 8.25
N GLY A 138 -5.09 40.72 8.14
CA GLY A 138 -3.84 40.77 7.39
C GLY A 138 -4.08 40.47 5.91
N VAL A 139 -3.47 41.26 5.04
CA VAL A 139 -3.56 41.08 3.58
C VAL A 139 -2.24 40.51 3.07
N ALA A 140 -2.29 39.30 2.50
CA ALA A 140 -1.11 38.58 2.06
C ALA A 140 -0.44 39.23 0.85
N ASP A 141 -1.23 39.64 -0.15
CA ASP A 141 -0.73 40.27 -1.39
C ASP A 141 0.46 39.50 -2.02
N GLY A 142 0.27 38.19 -2.21
CA GLY A 142 1.29 37.27 -2.74
C GLY A 142 2.37 36.82 -1.74
N ARG A 143 2.38 37.35 -0.52
CA ARG A 143 3.30 36.95 0.57
C ARG A 143 2.65 35.94 1.50
N LYS A 144 3.48 35.23 2.28
CA LYS A 144 3.00 34.33 3.32
C LYS A 144 2.74 35.10 4.61
N MET A 145 1.60 34.84 5.22
CA MET A 145 1.19 35.37 6.51
C MET A 145 1.49 34.36 7.62
N GLY A 146 1.41 34.82 8.87
CA GLY A 146 1.61 34.00 10.04
C GLY A 146 3.07 33.97 10.48
N THR A 147 3.31 34.35 11.73
CA THR A 147 4.65 34.35 12.34
C THR A 147 4.88 33.14 13.27
N GLY A 148 3.87 32.30 13.49
CA GLY A 148 3.89 31.28 14.53
C GLY A 148 4.62 29.98 14.20
N PRO A 149 4.47 28.94 15.06
CA PRO A 149 5.37 27.79 15.01
C PRO A 149 5.27 27.03 13.68
N GLY A 150 6.43 26.86 13.03
CA GLY A 150 6.54 26.31 11.68
C GLY A 150 6.58 27.37 10.56
N ALA A 151 6.43 28.66 10.86
CA ALA A 151 6.69 29.75 9.94
C ALA A 151 8.20 29.95 9.70
N SER A 152 8.58 30.25 8.45
CA SER A 152 9.92 30.76 8.16
C SER A 152 9.96 32.27 8.41
N PRO A 153 11.13 32.93 8.35
CA PRO A 153 11.20 34.39 8.39
C PRO A 153 10.33 35.11 7.34
N ASP A 154 9.93 34.40 6.27
CA ASP A 154 9.08 34.90 5.19
C ASP A 154 7.58 34.64 5.41
N GLY A 155 7.19 34.07 6.56
CA GLY A 155 5.83 33.65 6.87
C GLY A 155 5.54 32.18 6.55
N GLN A 156 4.33 31.71 6.86
CA GLN A 156 3.97 30.28 6.71
C GLN A 156 3.06 30.00 5.51
N PHE A 157 1.97 30.77 5.36
CA PHE A 157 0.90 30.45 4.41
C PHE A 157 0.43 31.66 3.61
N ALA A 158 0.36 31.54 2.28
CA ALA A 158 0.00 32.63 1.38
C ALA A 158 -1.51 32.79 1.27
N ALA A 159 -2.15 33.29 2.32
CA ALA A 159 -3.57 33.64 2.33
C ALA A 159 -3.80 34.88 3.17
N ASP A 160 -4.82 35.66 2.86
CA ASP A 160 -5.29 36.70 3.79
C ASP A 160 -5.77 36.00 5.07
N VAL A 161 -5.43 36.57 6.23
CA VAL A 161 -5.80 36.03 7.54
C VAL A 161 -6.60 37.08 8.29
N GLU A 162 -7.83 36.76 8.65
CA GLU A 162 -8.70 37.62 9.44
C GLU A 162 -9.05 36.94 10.76
N ILE A 163 -8.76 37.62 11.87
CA ILE A 163 -9.02 37.12 13.23
C ILE A 163 -10.12 37.98 13.85
N ARG A 164 -11.11 37.33 14.46
CA ARG A 164 -12.23 38.01 15.10
C ARG A 164 -12.37 37.61 16.56
N TYR A 165 -12.79 38.57 17.38
CA TYR A 165 -13.13 38.38 18.78
C TYR A 165 -14.48 39.02 19.09
N THR A 166 -15.33 38.27 19.79
CA THR A 166 -16.71 38.66 20.06
C THR A 166 -17.04 38.49 21.53
N LEU A 167 -17.65 39.49 22.15
CA LEU A 167 -18.11 39.45 23.55
C LEU A 167 -19.60 39.80 23.63
N GLY A 168 -20.39 38.96 24.31
CA GLY A 168 -21.80 39.22 24.56
C GLY A 168 -22.09 39.68 25.99
N ARG A 169 -23.23 40.35 26.17
CA ARG A 169 -23.73 40.80 27.47
C ARG A 169 -23.93 39.63 28.43
N GLY A 170 -23.36 39.74 29.62
CA GLY A 170 -23.46 38.72 30.67
C GLY A 170 -22.77 37.39 30.35
N GLU A 171 -22.01 37.29 29.26
CA GLU A 171 -21.29 36.07 28.91
C GLU A 171 -19.91 36.02 29.58
N PRO A 172 -19.58 34.99 30.36
CA PRO A 172 -18.29 34.87 31.03
C PRO A 172 -17.26 34.23 30.09
N GLY A 173 -16.99 34.87 28.95
CA GLY A 173 -16.03 34.39 27.98
C GLY A 173 -16.07 35.15 26.66
N VAL A 174 -15.04 34.94 25.84
CA VAL A 174 -14.85 35.60 24.54
C VAL A 174 -14.86 34.54 23.45
N TYR A 175 -15.62 34.77 22.38
CA TYR A 175 -15.58 33.91 21.20
C TYR A 175 -14.47 34.36 20.27
N THR A 176 -13.76 33.43 19.64
CA THR A 176 -12.76 33.75 18.62
C THR A 176 -12.81 32.77 17.45
N TYR A 177 -12.44 33.26 16.27
CA TYR A 177 -12.31 32.50 15.05
C TYR A 177 -11.34 33.17 14.09
N SER A 178 -10.80 32.37 13.17
CA SER A 178 -9.92 32.81 12.11
C SER A 178 -10.50 32.47 10.75
N ILE A 179 -10.35 33.37 9.79
CA ILE A 179 -10.76 33.20 8.40
C ILE A 179 -9.51 33.27 7.53
N PHE A 180 -9.30 32.21 6.75
CA PHE A 180 -8.27 32.15 5.73
C PHE A 180 -8.91 32.38 4.37
N GLU A 181 -8.33 33.25 3.56
CA GLU A 181 -8.77 33.52 2.19
C GLU A 181 -7.57 33.46 1.23
N HIS A 182 -7.46 32.35 0.51
CA HIS A 182 -6.53 32.18 -0.60
C HIS A 182 -7.20 32.62 -1.91
N ARG A 183 -6.65 33.66 -2.54
CA ARG A 183 -7.15 34.20 -3.81
C ARG A 183 -6.39 33.56 -4.99
N PRO A 184 -7.00 33.41 -6.19
CA PRO A 184 -6.35 32.77 -7.34
C PRO A 184 -4.98 33.36 -7.72
N GLU A 185 -4.75 34.64 -7.45
CA GLU A 185 -3.51 35.34 -7.78
C GLU A 185 -2.36 35.01 -6.82
N GLN A 186 -2.66 34.36 -5.69
CA GLN A 186 -1.67 33.99 -4.68
C GLN A 186 -0.91 32.72 -5.10
N PRO A 187 0.37 32.60 -4.71
CA PRO A 187 1.18 31.43 -5.04
C PRO A 187 0.69 30.20 -4.28
N GLN A 188 0.94 29.02 -4.84
CA GLN A 188 0.70 27.75 -4.16
C GLN A 188 1.28 27.78 -2.74
N SER A 189 0.50 27.28 -1.79
CA SER A 189 0.87 27.31 -0.39
C SER A 189 0.34 26.13 0.40
N ALA A 190 1.00 25.82 1.51
CA ALA A 190 0.58 24.74 2.38
C ALA A 190 0.75 25.11 3.86
N ILE A 191 -0.19 24.66 4.68
CA ILE A 191 -0.09 24.73 6.14
C ILE A 191 0.39 23.36 6.60
N GLY A 192 1.36 23.34 7.54
CA GLY A 192 1.94 22.14 8.19
C GLY A 192 1.44 21.89 9.62
N GLU A 193 1.01 22.94 10.32
CA GLU A 193 0.47 22.93 11.67
C GLU A 193 -0.26 24.25 11.94
N ALA A 194 -1.43 24.27 12.59
CA ALA A 194 -2.12 25.50 12.94
C ALA A 194 -3.06 25.35 14.15
N ARG A 195 -3.03 26.35 15.03
CA ARG A 195 -3.73 26.32 16.33
C ARG A 195 -4.01 27.71 16.87
N PHE A 196 -4.94 27.80 17.81
CA PHE A 196 -4.96 28.85 18.81
C PHE A 196 -4.30 28.35 20.10
N CYS A 197 -3.45 29.16 20.72
CA CYS A 197 -2.75 28.85 21.96
C CYS A 197 -3.03 29.94 22.98
N ALA A 198 -3.33 29.57 24.23
CA ALA A 198 -3.34 30.51 25.34
C ALA A 198 -2.36 30.05 26.42
N LYS A 199 -1.40 30.91 26.74
CA LYS A 199 -0.52 30.75 27.90
C LYS A 199 -1.15 31.43 29.11
N LEU A 200 -1.30 30.68 30.18
CA LEU A 200 -2.10 31.06 31.34
C LEU A 200 -1.23 31.55 32.49
N ALA A 201 -1.84 32.35 33.35
CA ALA A 201 -1.18 32.86 34.56
C ALA A 201 -0.64 31.70 35.43
N ALA A 202 0.45 31.95 36.16
CA ALA A 202 1.16 30.91 36.90
C ALA A 202 0.34 30.21 38.00
N PHE A 203 -0.75 30.84 38.47
CA PHE A 203 -1.63 30.29 39.50
C PHE A 203 -2.55 29.16 39.02
N PHE A 204 -2.61 28.89 37.71
CA PHE A 204 -3.30 27.71 37.19
C PHE A 204 -2.43 26.48 37.43
N ASP A 205 -2.96 25.52 38.17
CA ASP A 205 -2.24 24.38 38.71
C ASP A 205 -3.02 23.06 38.60
N TRP A 206 -4.16 23.04 37.92
CA TRP A 206 -4.94 21.84 37.67
C TRP A 206 -5.33 21.74 36.21
N MET A 207 -4.95 20.65 35.53
CA MET A 207 -5.27 20.42 34.12
C MET A 207 -6.51 19.53 34.03
N SER A 208 -7.45 19.89 33.15
CA SER A 208 -8.69 19.13 32.90
C SER A 208 -8.93 18.97 31.41
N VAL A 209 -8.58 17.80 30.88
CA VAL A 209 -8.75 17.42 29.47
C VAL A 209 -9.73 16.27 29.32
N ASP A 210 -9.48 15.16 30.02
CA ASP A 210 -10.33 13.98 30.06
C ASP A 210 -10.15 13.23 31.38
N ALA A 211 -10.79 12.06 31.54
CA ALA A 211 -10.72 11.28 32.78
C ALA A 211 -9.31 10.80 33.17
N LYS A 212 -8.38 10.68 32.21
CA LYS A 212 -6.97 10.33 32.49
C LYS A 212 -6.13 11.57 32.81
N ARG A 213 -6.58 12.75 32.40
CA ARG A 213 -5.88 14.04 32.45
C ARG A 213 -6.74 15.10 33.13
N ASP A 214 -7.29 14.74 34.29
CA ASP A 214 -7.98 15.63 35.23
C ASP A 214 -7.25 15.59 36.58
N LEU A 215 -6.16 16.35 36.69
CA LEU A 215 -5.17 16.18 37.76
C LEU A 215 -4.45 17.47 38.14
N HIS A 216 -3.96 17.48 39.39
CA HIS A 216 -3.10 18.55 39.92
C HIS A 216 -1.75 18.54 39.22
N TYR A 217 -1.39 19.66 38.59
CA TYR A 217 -0.20 19.84 37.77
C TYR A 217 0.47 21.19 38.05
N PRO A 218 1.11 21.35 39.24
CA PRO A 218 1.77 22.59 39.63
C PRO A 218 3.03 22.86 38.79
N LYS A 219 3.57 24.08 38.86
CA LYS A 219 4.71 24.52 38.01
C LYS A 219 5.97 23.68 38.23
N GLU A 220 6.15 23.18 39.44
CA GLU A 220 7.29 22.41 39.89
C GLU A 220 7.27 20.97 39.36
N LEU A 221 6.10 20.48 38.94
CA LEU A 221 5.93 19.13 38.43
C LEU A 221 6.47 19.04 36.99
N ARG A 222 7.73 18.58 36.86
CA ARG A 222 8.38 18.27 35.59
C ARG A 222 8.43 16.76 35.38
N VAL A 223 7.35 16.19 34.85
CA VAL A 223 7.23 14.74 34.63
C VAL A 223 6.93 14.45 33.16
N GLY A 224 7.71 13.55 32.57
CA GLY A 224 7.45 12.94 31.26
C GLY A 224 7.66 13.83 30.02
N ASP A 225 7.31 13.27 28.86
CA ASP A 225 7.28 13.98 27.57
C ASP A 225 5.96 14.76 27.42
N LYS A 226 5.95 15.89 26.71
CA LYS A 226 4.71 16.66 26.45
C LYS A 226 3.62 15.85 25.75
N TYR A 227 3.96 14.83 24.95
CA TYR A 227 2.96 14.08 24.16
C TYR A 227 2.07 13.15 25.00
N ILE A 228 2.42 12.88 26.26
CA ILE A 228 1.59 12.07 27.17
C ILE A 228 0.25 12.75 27.52
N TYR A 229 0.15 14.06 27.23
CA TYR A 229 -1.03 14.88 27.48
C TYR A 229 -1.99 14.98 26.28
N THR A 230 -1.74 14.23 25.20
CA THR A 230 -2.59 14.26 24.01
C THR A 230 -3.86 13.43 24.16
N ALA A 231 -4.98 13.93 23.66
CA ALA A 231 -6.29 13.28 23.77
C ALA A 231 -7.07 13.36 22.46
N LEU A 232 -8.11 12.54 22.33
CA LEU A 232 -8.99 12.54 21.18
C LEU A 232 -9.80 13.85 21.14
N GLN A 233 -9.65 14.66 20.08
CA GLN A 233 -10.29 15.99 20.02
C GLN A 233 -11.81 15.88 19.99
N SER A 234 -12.35 14.96 19.18
CA SER A 234 -13.79 14.77 18.97
C SER A 234 -14.56 14.40 20.25
N ALA A 235 -13.90 13.74 21.20
CA ALA A 235 -14.49 13.34 22.48
C ALA A 235 -14.40 14.42 23.57
N ASN A 236 -13.61 15.47 23.37
CA ASN A 236 -13.32 16.48 24.38
C ASN A 236 -13.63 17.88 23.87
N PRO A 237 -14.93 18.25 23.75
CA PRO A 237 -15.33 19.58 23.29
C PRO A 237 -15.03 20.69 24.31
N ALA A 238 -14.78 20.36 25.58
CA ALA A 238 -14.36 21.30 26.63
C ALA A 238 -13.08 20.80 27.32
N PHE A 239 -12.05 21.64 27.35
CA PHE A 239 -10.75 21.32 27.96
C PHE A 239 -10.02 22.59 28.40
N GLY A 240 -9.21 22.52 29.45
CA GLY A 240 -8.58 23.71 30.01
C GLY A 240 -7.90 23.50 31.36
N TRP A 241 -7.79 24.59 32.12
CA TRP A 241 -7.11 24.63 33.40
C TRP A 241 -7.95 25.29 34.49
N SER A 242 -7.76 24.84 35.73
CA SER A 242 -8.31 25.43 36.94
C SER A 242 -7.21 25.85 37.91
N SER A 243 -7.53 26.80 38.78
CA SER A 243 -6.68 27.19 39.90
C SER A 243 -7.28 26.71 41.22
N THR A 244 -6.49 25.96 41.99
CA THR A 244 -6.87 25.56 43.34
C THR A 244 -6.85 26.73 44.32
N GLU A 245 -5.96 27.72 44.10
CA GLU A 245 -5.80 28.91 44.94
C GLU A 245 -6.87 29.97 44.62
N LYS A 246 -6.97 30.38 43.36
CA LYS A 246 -7.86 31.48 42.93
C LYS A 246 -9.30 31.02 42.71
N LYS A 247 -9.56 29.71 42.67
CA LYS A 247 -10.90 29.12 42.45
C LYS A 247 -11.54 29.55 41.13
N VAL A 248 -10.72 29.79 40.11
CA VAL A 248 -11.13 30.17 38.75
C VAL A 248 -10.65 29.16 37.72
N GLY A 249 -11.31 29.14 36.57
CA GLY A 249 -11.00 28.28 35.43
C GLY A 249 -10.90 29.04 34.12
N LEU A 250 -10.16 28.50 33.16
CA LEU A 250 -10.14 28.93 31.76
C LEU A 250 -10.14 27.69 30.85
N PHE A 251 -11.15 27.62 29.97
CA PHE A 251 -11.39 26.47 29.09
C PHE A 251 -11.64 26.91 27.66
N PHE A 252 -11.24 26.08 26.71
CA PHE A 252 -11.70 26.18 25.33
C PHE A 252 -12.91 25.27 25.14
N ILE A 253 -13.94 25.82 24.51
CA ILE A 253 -15.18 25.11 24.19
C ILE A 253 -15.41 25.16 22.69
N ASN A 254 -15.26 24.01 22.03
CA ASN A 254 -15.59 23.82 20.61
C ASN A 254 -17.06 23.37 20.50
N PRO A 255 -17.98 24.22 20.01
CA PRO A 255 -19.40 23.86 19.87
C PRO A 255 -19.66 22.89 18.71
N SER A 256 -18.73 22.84 17.75
CA SER A 256 -18.70 21.94 16.61
C SER A 256 -17.25 21.60 16.29
N MET A 257 -17.05 20.43 15.68
CA MET A 257 -15.74 19.99 15.21
C MET A 257 -15.60 20.10 13.68
N GLU A 258 -16.55 20.76 13.00
CA GLU A 258 -16.63 20.71 11.52
C GLU A 258 -15.40 21.27 10.80
N TYR A 259 -14.66 22.17 11.45
CA TYR A 259 -13.47 22.82 10.92
C TYR A 259 -12.17 22.10 11.29
N MET A 260 -12.23 21.06 12.14
CA MET A 260 -11.08 20.27 12.57
C MET A 260 -10.66 19.30 11.47
N SER A 261 -9.35 19.02 11.39
CA SER A 261 -8.79 18.02 10.46
C SER A 261 -8.64 16.65 11.09
N GLY A 262 -8.59 15.59 10.27
CA GLY A 262 -8.22 14.25 10.72
C GLY A 262 -9.38 13.40 11.20
N GLY A 263 -10.61 13.89 11.09
CA GLY A 263 -11.82 13.14 11.39
C GLY A 263 -12.03 12.78 12.87
N PRO A 264 -12.96 11.85 13.14
CA PRO A 264 -13.40 11.54 14.51
C PRO A 264 -12.34 10.80 15.35
N THR A 265 -11.22 10.36 14.77
CA THR A 265 -10.16 9.60 15.45
C THR A 265 -8.90 10.45 15.76
N LYS A 266 -8.91 11.74 15.41
CA LYS A 266 -7.76 12.63 15.56
C LYS A 266 -7.39 12.85 17.03
N VAL A 267 -6.18 12.44 17.38
CA VAL A 267 -5.52 12.73 18.67
C VAL A 267 -4.71 14.01 18.56
N GLU A 268 -4.79 14.88 19.57
CA GLU A 268 -3.94 16.07 19.64
C GLU A 268 -3.68 16.62 21.05
N PHE A 269 -2.77 17.59 21.13
CA PHE A 269 -2.61 18.47 22.29
C PHE A 269 -3.87 19.30 22.55
N LEU A 270 -4.44 19.12 23.74
CA LEU A 270 -5.52 19.96 24.25
C LEU A 270 -5.02 20.86 25.41
N GLY A 271 -4.07 20.36 26.21
CA GLY A 271 -3.35 21.15 27.22
C GLY A 271 -2.00 20.55 27.56
N HIS A 272 -1.06 21.37 28.02
CA HIS A 272 0.23 20.97 28.59
C HIS A 272 0.87 22.13 29.37
N ARG A 273 2.02 21.94 30.03
CA ARG A 273 2.88 23.07 30.44
C ARG A 273 3.97 23.31 29.40
N ASP A 274 4.28 24.57 29.16
CA ASP A 274 5.35 24.96 28.25
C ASP A 274 6.70 24.35 28.66
N THR A 275 7.57 24.10 27.68
CA THR A 275 8.85 23.43 27.93
C THR A 275 10.02 24.40 28.08
N ASN A 276 9.77 25.71 27.95
CA ASN A 276 10.74 26.76 28.27
C ASN A 276 10.87 26.98 29.78
N ALA A 277 11.77 27.89 30.18
CA ALA A 277 12.02 28.19 31.60
C ALA A 277 10.81 28.80 32.34
N VAL A 278 9.86 29.39 31.62
CA VAL A 278 8.66 29.97 32.23
C VAL A 278 7.68 28.88 32.66
N ALA A 279 7.58 27.78 31.88
CA ALA A 279 6.72 26.63 32.15
C ALA A 279 5.24 27.02 32.39
N ALA A 280 4.76 27.99 31.61
CA ALA A 280 3.37 28.44 31.68
C ALA A 280 2.40 27.28 31.37
N PRO A 281 1.27 27.16 32.07
CA PRO A 281 0.18 26.31 31.63
C PRO A 281 -0.34 26.78 30.27
N CYS A 282 -0.51 25.84 29.34
CA CYS A 282 -0.96 26.09 27.99
C CYS A 282 -2.23 25.29 27.72
N VAL A 283 -3.19 25.94 27.06
CA VAL A 283 -4.35 25.30 26.46
C VAL A 283 -4.32 25.57 24.95
N LEU A 284 -4.53 24.54 24.13
CA LEU A 284 -4.30 24.61 22.69
C LEU A 284 -5.48 24.04 21.92
N ASN A 285 -5.99 24.82 20.98
CA ASN A 285 -7.02 24.38 20.05
C ASN A 285 -6.40 24.18 18.67
N TYR A 286 -5.93 22.96 18.40
CA TYR A 286 -5.44 22.59 17.07
C TYR A 286 -6.60 22.32 16.15
N TRP A 287 -6.77 23.18 15.16
CA TRP A 287 -7.70 22.87 14.08
C TRP A 287 -7.05 21.98 13.03
N ARG A 288 -5.71 22.00 12.92
CA ARG A 288 -4.99 21.01 12.12
C ARG A 288 -3.52 20.81 12.52
N SER A 289 -2.99 19.59 12.36
CA SER A 289 -1.55 19.26 12.53
C SER A 289 -1.15 17.97 11.83
N SER A 290 0.17 17.76 11.62
CA SER A 290 0.72 16.50 11.14
C SER A 290 1.02 15.47 12.25
N HIS A 291 0.67 15.76 13.51
CA HIS A 291 0.83 14.79 14.61
C HIS A 291 -0.01 13.53 14.35
N TYR A 292 0.53 12.36 14.68
CA TYR A 292 -0.14 11.07 14.46
C TYR A 292 -0.56 10.86 12.99
N GLY A 293 0.28 11.37 12.07
CA GLY A 293 0.11 11.28 10.61
C GLY A 293 -0.98 12.18 10.01
N GLY A 294 -1.38 13.23 10.72
CA GLY A 294 -2.47 14.11 10.29
C GLY A 294 -2.29 14.84 8.94
N ALA A 295 -3.42 15.32 8.44
CA ALA A 295 -3.68 16.01 7.18
C ALA A 295 -2.98 17.37 7.02
N ARG A 296 -2.52 17.73 5.81
CA ARG A 296 -2.03 19.08 5.45
C ARG A 296 -3.10 19.87 4.70
N VAL A 297 -3.07 21.20 4.82
CA VAL A 297 -3.85 22.07 3.92
C VAL A 297 -2.92 22.38 2.75
N GLU A 298 -3.34 22.04 1.54
CA GLU A 298 -2.61 22.33 0.31
C GLU A 298 -3.56 23.06 -0.64
N VAL A 299 -3.16 24.25 -1.06
CA VAL A 299 -3.92 25.13 -1.96
C VAL A 299 -3.04 25.45 -3.16
N ASP A 300 -3.54 25.14 -4.35
CA ASP A 300 -2.78 25.25 -5.58
C ASP A 300 -2.77 26.70 -6.12
N ALA A 301 -1.75 27.03 -6.92
CA ALA A 301 -1.73 28.30 -7.64
C ALA A 301 -2.95 28.39 -8.58
N GLY A 302 -3.64 29.54 -8.59
CA GLY A 302 -4.89 29.71 -9.34
C GLY A 302 -6.14 29.20 -8.62
N GLU A 303 -6.00 28.52 -7.48
CA GLU A 303 -7.15 28.06 -6.69
C GLU A 303 -7.69 29.17 -5.80
N ARG A 304 -9.02 29.36 -5.81
CA ARG A 304 -9.72 30.13 -4.79
C ARG A 304 -10.12 29.21 -3.63
N TRP A 305 -9.62 29.49 -2.44
CA TRP A 305 -9.96 28.71 -1.25
C TRP A 305 -10.26 29.63 -0.06
N GLN A 306 -11.29 29.30 0.72
CA GLN A 306 -11.63 30.02 1.94
C GLN A 306 -12.02 29.03 3.04
N LYS A 307 -11.61 29.30 4.28
CA LYS A 307 -12.02 28.48 5.43
C LYS A 307 -12.19 29.33 6.68
N VAL A 308 -13.29 29.11 7.40
CA VAL A 308 -13.59 29.69 8.71
C VAL A 308 -13.32 28.62 9.78
N VAL A 309 -12.43 28.93 10.71
CA VAL A 309 -12.02 28.07 11.82
C VAL A 309 -12.60 28.62 13.12
N GLY A 310 -13.58 27.92 13.69
CA GLY A 310 -14.41 28.42 14.79
C GLY A 310 -15.75 29.00 14.30
N PRO A 311 -16.46 29.82 15.10
CA PRO A 311 -16.07 30.28 16.44
C PRO A 311 -16.05 29.21 17.52
N PHE A 312 -15.04 29.27 18.37
CA PHE A 312 -15.01 28.56 19.65
C PHE A 312 -14.96 29.57 20.81
N LEU A 313 -15.37 29.14 22.00
CA LEU A 313 -15.46 30.00 23.18
C LEU A 313 -14.23 29.81 24.08
N ILE A 314 -13.57 30.91 24.44
CA ILE A 314 -12.63 30.99 25.56
C ILE A 314 -13.48 31.30 26.79
N TYR A 315 -13.82 30.24 27.52
CA TYR A 315 -14.72 30.28 28.67
C TYR A 315 -13.94 30.47 29.97
N VAL A 316 -14.41 31.37 30.82
CA VAL A 316 -13.87 31.58 32.16
C VAL A 316 -14.98 31.40 33.19
N ASN A 317 -14.65 30.78 34.31
CA ASN A 317 -15.62 30.51 35.36
C ASN A 317 -14.94 30.44 36.74
N SER A 318 -15.75 30.22 37.78
CA SER A 318 -15.29 30.01 39.15
C SER A 318 -16.11 28.93 39.83
N GLY A 319 -15.53 28.31 40.87
CA GLY A 319 -16.19 27.23 41.59
C GLY A 319 -15.40 26.73 42.79
N ALA A 320 -16.05 25.96 43.66
CA ALA A 320 -15.47 25.51 44.92
C ALA A 320 -14.26 24.56 44.75
N SER A 321 -14.19 23.83 43.64
CA SER A 321 -13.12 22.86 43.35
C SER A 321 -12.85 22.77 41.84
N PRO A 322 -11.66 22.30 41.42
CA PRO A 322 -11.36 22.06 39.99
C PRO A 322 -12.41 21.18 39.30
N LYS A 323 -12.91 20.15 39.98
CA LYS A 323 -13.99 19.30 39.47
C LYS A 323 -15.27 20.08 39.19
N ALA A 324 -15.71 20.93 40.12
CA ALA A 324 -16.92 21.74 39.93
C ALA A 324 -16.75 22.74 38.78
N ILE A 325 -15.57 23.34 38.69
CA ILE A 325 -15.18 24.26 37.61
C ILE A 325 -15.21 23.54 36.25
N TYR A 326 -14.67 22.33 36.15
CA TYR A 326 -14.67 21.56 34.90
C TYR A 326 -16.06 20.99 34.54
N ASP A 327 -16.85 20.55 35.53
CA ASP A 327 -18.23 20.10 35.31
C ASP A 327 -19.10 21.24 34.75
N ASP A 328 -18.91 22.47 35.23
CA ASP A 328 -19.54 23.67 34.67
C ASP A 328 -19.10 23.94 33.23
N ALA A 329 -17.80 23.82 32.91
CA ALA A 329 -17.31 23.98 31.54
C ALA A 329 -17.91 22.93 30.57
N LYS A 330 -18.06 21.67 31.00
CA LYS A 330 -18.74 20.63 30.22
C LYS A 330 -20.22 20.93 30.01
N ALA A 331 -20.91 21.42 31.04
CA ALA A 331 -22.30 21.85 30.92
C ALA A 331 -22.44 23.03 29.94
N ARG A 332 -21.51 23.99 30.00
CA ARG A 332 -21.45 25.10 29.04
C ARG A 332 -21.26 24.61 27.61
N ALA A 333 -20.41 23.60 27.38
CA ALA A 333 -20.21 23.04 26.04
C ALA A 333 -21.47 22.44 25.42
N VAL A 334 -22.29 21.74 26.22
CA VAL A 334 -23.61 21.26 25.76
C VAL A 334 -24.51 22.43 25.36
N GLY A 335 -24.52 23.51 26.14
CA GLY A 335 -25.26 24.73 25.82
C GLY A 335 -24.78 25.42 24.54
N GLU A 336 -23.46 25.51 24.33
CA GLU A 336 -22.88 26.11 23.13
C GLU A 336 -23.13 25.27 21.87
N ALA A 337 -23.07 23.93 21.96
CA ALA A 337 -23.44 23.05 20.85
C ALA A 337 -24.89 23.27 20.39
N GLY A 338 -25.81 23.54 21.32
CA GLY A 338 -27.20 23.88 21.01
C GLY A 338 -27.40 25.26 20.36
N LYS A 339 -26.41 26.15 20.45
CA LYS A 339 -26.41 27.46 19.78
C LYS A 339 -25.73 27.43 18.40
N TRP A 340 -25.09 26.32 18.04
CA TRP A 340 -24.37 26.21 16.76
C TRP A 340 -25.33 25.97 15.58
N PRO A 341 -25.13 26.66 14.44
CA PRO A 341 -24.20 27.76 14.20
C PRO A 341 -24.67 29.09 14.82
N TYR A 342 -23.73 29.97 15.20
CA TYR A 342 -24.06 31.24 15.86
C TYR A 342 -24.67 32.27 14.89
N ALA A 343 -25.87 32.77 15.22
CA ALA A 343 -26.61 33.71 14.37
C ALA A 343 -26.00 35.13 14.24
N TRP A 344 -25.05 35.48 15.10
CA TRP A 344 -24.36 36.78 15.07
C TRP A 344 -23.16 36.81 14.12
N VAL A 345 -22.65 35.65 13.68
CA VAL A 345 -21.54 35.58 12.73
C VAL A 345 -22.04 35.98 11.34
N ARG A 346 -21.44 37.02 10.75
CA ARG A 346 -21.83 37.57 9.45
C ARG A 346 -20.63 38.05 8.63
N GLY A 347 -20.82 38.12 7.31
CA GLY A 347 -19.84 38.69 6.37
C GLY A 347 -18.66 37.77 6.03
N VAL A 348 -18.79 36.46 6.25
CA VAL A 348 -17.78 35.42 5.97
C VAL A 348 -18.50 34.15 5.47
N ASP A 349 -17.77 33.17 4.90
CA ASP A 349 -18.32 31.88 4.46
C ASP A 349 -18.75 31.00 5.67
N TYR A 350 -19.90 31.36 6.24
CA TYR A 350 -20.48 30.73 7.41
C TYR A 350 -22.01 30.58 7.22
N PRO A 351 -22.47 29.44 6.65
CA PRO A 351 -23.88 29.18 6.45
C PRO A 351 -24.66 29.25 7.76
N SER A 352 -25.78 29.98 7.74
CA SER A 352 -26.69 30.11 8.87
C SER A 352 -27.35 28.78 9.23
N ALA A 353 -28.01 28.72 10.39
CA ALA A 353 -28.75 27.54 10.81
C ALA A 353 -29.84 27.14 9.80
N ALA A 354 -30.49 28.11 9.16
CA ALA A 354 -31.54 27.86 8.17
C ALA A 354 -31.01 27.35 6.82
N GLU A 355 -29.73 27.59 6.51
CA GLU A 355 -29.08 27.11 5.28
C GLU A 355 -28.44 25.73 5.48
N ARG A 356 -28.34 25.23 6.70
CA ARG A 356 -27.77 23.91 7.01
C ARG A 356 -28.86 22.86 7.11
N SER A 357 -28.45 21.60 6.97
CA SER A 357 -29.36 20.47 6.91
C SER A 357 -28.92 19.33 7.81
N THR A 358 -29.87 18.48 8.19
CA THR A 358 -29.57 17.20 8.87
C THR A 358 -29.50 16.10 7.83
N VAL A 359 -28.46 15.27 7.89
CA VAL A 359 -28.33 14.06 7.07
C VAL A 359 -28.58 12.85 7.97
N GLN A 360 -29.55 12.02 7.62
CA GLN A 360 -29.94 10.86 8.40
C GLN A 360 -30.06 9.60 7.53
N GLY A 361 -30.09 8.44 8.17
CA GLY A 361 -30.30 7.16 7.51
C GLY A 361 -30.08 6.00 8.46
N ARG A 362 -30.04 4.79 7.92
CA ARG A 362 -29.78 3.56 8.69
C ARG A 362 -28.83 2.63 7.95
N LEU A 363 -27.69 2.32 8.55
CA LEU A 363 -26.80 1.26 8.05
C LEU A 363 -27.34 -0.11 8.43
N VAL A 364 -27.18 -1.09 7.54
CA VAL A 364 -27.58 -2.49 7.76
C VAL A 364 -26.38 -3.38 7.48
N LEU A 365 -25.81 -3.97 8.52
CA LEU A 365 -24.65 -4.86 8.39
C LEU A 365 -25.08 -6.22 7.82
N ARG A 366 -24.44 -6.62 6.72
CA ARG A 366 -24.51 -7.96 6.13
C ARG A 366 -23.13 -8.58 6.13
N ASP A 367 -22.73 -9.11 7.28
CA ASP A 367 -21.51 -9.89 7.43
C ASP A 367 -21.91 -11.36 7.59
N ASP A 368 -21.68 -12.16 6.54
CA ASP A 368 -21.83 -13.62 6.59
C ASP A 368 -20.44 -14.22 6.82
N PRO A 369 -20.08 -14.56 8.08
CA PRO A 369 -18.82 -15.20 8.36
C PRO A 369 -18.90 -16.65 7.86
N GLY A 370 -18.46 -16.89 6.62
CA GLY A 370 -18.33 -18.25 6.08
C GLY A 370 -17.73 -19.19 7.13
N ALA A 371 -18.47 -20.25 7.46
CA ALA A 371 -18.39 -20.98 8.72
C ALA A 371 -16.96 -21.40 9.16
N ALA A 372 -16.50 -20.79 10.25
CA ALA A 372 -15.64 -21.34 11.32
C ALA A 372 -15.90 -20.50 12.59
N PRO A 373 -15.86 -21.06 13.81
CA PRO A 373 -16.39 -20.40 14.99
C PRO A 373 -15.57 -19.17 15.37
N SER A 374 -16.15 -17.97 15.21
CA SER A 374 -15.68 -16.82 15.95
C SER A 374 -15.89 -17.11 17.43
N GLN A 375 -14.85 -17.09 18.26
CA GLN A 375 -15.00 -17.03 19.71
C GLN A 375 -15.50 -15.62 20.10
N ARG A 376 -16.75 -15.30 19.73
CA ARG A 376 -17.52 -14.30 20.47
C ARG A 376 -18.10 -15.02 21.68
N SER A 377 -17.32 -15.12 22.76
CA SER A 377 -17.90 -15.37 24.06
C SER A 377 -18.87 -14.22 24.36
N ALA A 378 -20.15 -14.55 24.45
CA ALA A 378 -21.19 -13.65 24.92
C ALA A 378 -20.82 -13.16 26.33
N GLY A 379 -20.36 -11.90 26.42
CA GLY A 379 -19.91 -11.34 27.69
C GLY A 379 -19.21 -9.98 27.55
N MET A 380 -19.72 -9.07 26.73
CA MET A 380 -19.25 -7.68 26.71
C MET A 380 -20.43 -6.71 26.65
N ALA A 381 -21.24 -6.74 27.70
CA ALA A 381 -21.80 -5.51 28.26
C ALA A 381 -21.02 -5.29 29.57
N ASP A 382 -20.46 -4.10 29.77
CA ASP A 382 -19.59 -3.70 30.90
C ASP A 382 -18.15 -4.24 30.92
N CYS A 383 -17.28 -3.62 30.12
CA CYS A 383 -15.88 -3.43 30.51
C CYS A 383 -15.64 -1.95 30.80
N ARG A 384 -16.00 -1.49 32.01
CA ARG A 384 -15.36 -0.32 32.63
C ARG A 384 -14.05 -0.77 33.29
N PRO A 385 -12.96 0.00 33.20
CA PRO A 385 -11.74 -0.34 33.92
C PRO A 385 -11.95 -0.12 35.43
N SER A 386 -12.06 -1.21 36.21
CA SER A 386 -11.88 -1.10 37.65
C SER A 386 -10.39 -1.08 37.96
N ALA A 387 -9.92 0.01 38.56
CA ALA A 387 -8.57 0.12 39.08
C ALA A 387 -8.36 -0.84 40.25
N SER A 388 -7.46 -1.81 40.12
CA SER A 388 -6.76 -2.39 41.27
C SER A 388 -5.38 -2.96 40.89
N LYS A 389 -4.38 -2.50 41.64
CA LYS A 389 -2.92 -2.76 41.60
C LYS A 389 -2.55 -4.25 41.56
N PRO A 390 -1.32 -4.63 41.12
CA PRO A 390 -0.75 -5.94 41.41
C PRO A 390 0.19 -5.88 42.63
N ALA A 391 -0.02 -6.77 43.59
CA ALA A 391 1.04 -7.32 44.42
C ALA A 391 0.73 -8.81 44.62
N ARG A 392 1.72 -9.67 44.39
CA ARG A 392 1.66 -11.12 44.60
C ARG A 392 1.63 -11.46 46.08
N ASP A 393 0.76 -12.41 46.41
CA ASP A 393 0.98 -13.64 47.20
C ASP A 393 -0.05 -13.91 48.30
N ILE A 394 -0.22 -15.22 48.51
CA ILE A 394 -0.88 -15.96 49.59
C ILE A 394 -2.25 -16.59 49.23
N ALA A 395 -2.27 -17.90 49.41
CA ALA A 395 -3.36 -18.85 49.21
C ALA A 395 -4.53 -18.63 50.18
N ASP A 396 -5.76 -18.88 49.72
CA ASP A 396 -6.73 -19.64 50.53
C ASP A 396 -7.87 -20.25 49.70
N LYS A 397 -8.44 -21.33 50.23
CA LYS A 397 -9.46 -22.21 49.63
C LYS A 397 -10.89 -21.70 49.87
N ASN A 398 -11.79 -22.21 49.01
CA ASN A 398 -13.26 -22.25 49.08
C ASN A 398 -14.04 -20.98 48.67
N VAL A 399 -14.92 -21.10 47.66
CA VAL A 399 -16.39 -20.93 47.77
C VAL A 399 -17.06 -21.45 46.46
N ARG A 400 -18.19 -22.16 46.63
CA ARG A 400 -19.03 -22.81 45.62
C ARG A 400 -19.78 -21.84 44.69
N ALA A 401 -19.99 -22.27 43.45
CA ALA A 401 -20.96 -21.72 42.49
C ALA A 401 -22.40 -22.24 42.75
N PRO A 402 -23.44 -21.49 42.36
CA PRO A 402 -24.77 -22.04 42.11
C PRO A 402 -25.04 -22.24 40.60
N GLU A 403 -25.65 -23.36 40.27
CA GLU A 403 -26.14 -23.77 38.95
C GLU A 403 -27.56 -23.23 38.64
N SER A 404 -27.94 -23.46 37.38
CA SER A 404 -29.28 -23.36 36.73
C SER A 404 -29.60 -21.99 36.12
N GLY A 405 -30.06 -21.87 34.87
CA GLY A 405 -30.47 -22.84 33.87
C GLY A 405 -31.72 -22.30 33.18
N THR A 406 -31.70 -22.11 31.86
CA THR A 406 -32.87 -22.25 30.98
C THR A 406 -32.45 -22.22 29.51
N SER A 407 -32.80 -23.30 28.81
CA SER A 407 -32.66 -23.47 27.36
C SER A 407 -33.64 -22.58 26.59
N LEU A 408 -33.21 -22.01 25.47
CA LEU A 408 -34.12 -21.55 24.42
C LEU A 408 -33.73 -22.14 23.06
N GLN A 409 -34.73 -22.75 22.44
CA GLN A 409 -34.74 -23.38 21.12
C GLN A 409 -34.58 -22.36 19.96
N PRO A 410 -34.22 -22.80 18.74
CA PRO A 410 -33.79 -21.91 17.67
C PRO A 410 -34.96 -21.24 16.95
N MET A 411 -34.93 -19.91 16.83
CA MET A 411 -35.82 -19.14 15.96
C MET A 411 -35.15 -18.93 14.59
N THR A 412 -35.82 -19.42 13.56
CA THR A 412 -35.50 -19.22 12.15
C THR A 412 -35.77 -17.77 11.73
N GLY A 413 -34.72 -17.05 11.36
CA GLY A 413 -34.78 -15.71 10.77
C GLY A 413 -33.48 -14.96 11.10
N ALA A 414 -32.55 -14.85 10.15
CA ALA A 414 -31.29 -14.15 10.36
C ALA A 414 -31.55 -12.66 10.61
N ALA A 415 -31.59 -12.27 11.89
CA ALA A 415 -31.62 -10.86 12.29
C ALA A 415 -30.29 -10.19 11.92
N ALA A 416 -30.35 -9.00 11.34
CA ALA A 416 -29.15 -8.19 11.07
C ALA A 416 -28.37 -7.96 12.37
N ALA A 417 -27.05 -8.17 12.35
CA ALA A 417 -26.22 -8.01 13.54
C ALA A 417 -26.20 -6.54 14.00
N PRO A 418 -26.31 -6.24 15.31
CA PRO A 418 -26.23 -4.88 15.83
C PRO A 418 -24.81 -4.32 15.70
N PHE A 419 -24.70 -3.01 15.52
CA PHE A 419 -23.43 -2.29 15.54
C PHE A 419 -22.97 -1.97 16.96
N THR A 420 -21.65 -1.94 17.17
CA THR A 420 -21.00 -1.44 18.39
C THR A 420 -20.18 -0.19 18.02
N ARG A 421 -20.34 0.90 18.78
CA ARG A 421 -19.64 2.20 18.56
C ARG A 421 -19.60 2.65 17.09
N LEU A 422 -20.75 2.64 16.42
CA LEU A 422 -20.87 3.09 15.03
C LEU A 422 -20.54 4.58 14.91
N THR A 423 -19.59 4.91 14.04
CA THR A 423 -19.22 6.29 13.69
C THR A 423 -19.51 6.52 12.22
N ILE A 424 -20.27 7.55 11.91
CA ILE A 424 -20.67 7.93 10.54
C ILE A 424 -20.22 9.35 10.30
N GLY A 425 -19.75 9.65 9.09
CA GLY A 425 -19.35 10.99 8.73
C GLY A 425 -19.42 11.31 7.25
N LEU A 426 -19.32 12.59 6.96
CA LEU A 426 -19.34 13.17 5.62
C LEU A 426 -18.02 13.87 5.38
N THR A 427 -17.37 13.54 4.27
CA THR A 427 -16.16 14.20 3.76
C THR A 427 -16.43 14.82 2.41
N ALA A 428 -15.59 15.76 1.98
CA ALA A 428 -15.64 16.23 0.61
C ALA A 428 -15.47 15.06 -0.40
N PRO A 429 -15.96 15.18 -1.63
CA PRO A 429 -15.78 14.15 -2.66
C PRO A 429 -14.29 13.84 -2.85
N ASP A 430 -13.96 12.58 -3.13
CA ASP A 430 -12.59 12.11 -3.38
C ASP A 430 -11.57 12.34 -2.24
N THR A 431 -12.03 12.71 -1.05
CA THR A 431 -11.19 12.88 0.15
C THR A 431 -11.49 11.84 1.21
N GLU A 432 -10.51 11.50 2.05
CA GLU A 432 -10.70 10.73 3.29
C GLU A 432 -10.60 11.62 4.53
N TRP A 433 -11.29 11.25 5.61
CA TRP A 433 -11.37 12.08 6.82
C TRP A 433 -10.03 12.23 7.57
N GLN A 434 -9.13 11.23 7.52
CA GLN A 434 -7.88 11.26 8.30
C GLN A 434 -6.81 12.18 7.70
N ARG A 435 -6.85 12.37 6.37
CA ARG A 435 -5.83 13.13 5.61
C ARG A 435 -6.34 14.43 4.98
N ASP A 436 -7.63 14.75 5.13
CA ASP A 436 -8.17 16.04 4.73
C ASP A 436 -8.12 17.06 5.88
N ALA A 437 -7.54 18.23 5.58
CA ALA A 437 -7.57 19.43 6.42
C ALA A 437 -8.13 20.64 5.66
N LYS A 438 -8.35 20.50 4.35
CA LYS A 438 -8.73 21.59 3.44
C LYS A 438 -10.22 21.86 3.50
N HIS A 439 -11.02 20.81 3.65
CA HIS A 439 -12.48 20.91 3.64
C HIS A 439 -13.06 20.83 5.05
N TYR A 440 -14.39 20.94 5.14
CA TYR A 440 -15.14 20.69 6.35
C TYR A 440 -15.56 19.22 6.40
N GLN A 441 -15.57 18.66 7.60
CA GLN A 441 -15.95 17.27 7.85
C GLN A 441 -17.05 17.22 8.89
N PHE A 442 -17.93 16.25 8.79
CA PHE A 442 -19.04 16.10 9.74
C PHE A 442 -19.08 14.66 10.22
N TRP A 443 -19.44 14.44 11.47
CA TRP A 443 -19.63 13.08 11.99
C TRP A 443 -20.63 13.04 13.13
N ALA A 444 -21.17 11.84 13.36
CA ALA A 444 -22.03 11.53 14.48
C ALA A 444 -21.81 10.09 14.93
N THR A 445 -22.14 9.82 16.18
CA THR A 445 -22.28 8.45 16.70
C THR A 445 -23.64 7.90 16.29
N GLY A 446 -23.64 6.74 15.65
CA GLY A 446 -24.84 5.98 15.33
C GLY A 446 -25.32 5.14 16.50
N THR A 447 -26.56 4.66 16.39
CA THR A 447 -27.16 3.75 17.36
C THR A 447 -26.88 2.29 17.00
N PRO A 448 -27.04 1.34 17.94
CA PRO A 448 -26.78 -0.08 17.68
C PRO A 448 -27.62 -0.70 16.56
N ASP A 449 -28.78 -0.14 16.23
CA ASP A 449 -29.62 -0.64 15.12
C ASP A 449 -29.20 -0.12 13.74
N GLY A 450 -28.13 0.70 13.71
CA GLY A 450 -27.55 1.31 12.51
C GLY A 450 -28.09 2.70 12.19
N SER A 451 -29.09 3.21 12.93
CA SER A 451 -29.66 4.54 12.68
C SER A 451 -28.70 5.65 13.08
N PHE A 452 -28.64 6.72 12.28
CA PHE A 452 -27.78 7.89 12.52
C PHE A 452 -28.44 9.19 12.06
N ALA A 453 -28.00 10.30 12.66
CA ALA A 453 -28.31 11.66 12.23
C ALA A 453 -27.09 12.56 12.44
N ILE A 454 -26.66 13.24 11.38
CA ILE A 454 -25.57 14.22 11.38
C ILE A 454 -26.23 15.61 11.23
N PRO A 455 -26.33 16.41 12.31
CA PRO A 455 -26.97 17.71 12.26
C PRO A 455 -26.06 18.78 11.65
N ASN A 456 -26.65 19.93 11.30
CA ASN A 456 -25.94 21.16 10.94
C ASN A 456 -24.92 21.03 9.78
N VAL A 457 -25.15 20.10 8.85
CA VAL A 457 -24.27 19.89 7.69
C VAL A 457 -24.41 21.06 6.72
N ARG A 458 -23.28 21.56 6.23
CA ARG A 458 -23.24 22.63 5.22
C ARG A 458 -23.80 22.13 3.88
N PRO A 459 -24.40 23.00 3.05
CA PRO A 459 -24.75 22.63 1.68
C PRO A 459 -23.51 22.19 0.89
N GLY A 460 -23.64 21.13 0.11
CA GLY A 460 -22.50 20.62 -0.67
C GLY A 460 -22.67 19.19 -1.16
N ARG A 461 -21.65 18.73 -1.89
CA ARG A 461 -21.49 17.32 -2.27
C ARG A 461 -20.54 16.65 -1.29
N TYR A 462 -20.84 15.40 -0.94
CA TYR A 462 -20.13 14.65 0.07
C TYR A 462 -19.99 13.16 -0.30
N THR A 463 -19.04 12.53 0.36
CA THR A 463 -18.94 11.07 0.50
C THR A 463 -19.33 10.70 1.92
N LEU A 464 -20.33 9.84 2.08
CA LEU A 464 -20.69 9.24 3.36
C LEU A 464 -19.73 8.10 3.66
N ARG A 465 -19.20 8.10 4.88
CA ARG A 465 -18.25 7.10 5.37
C ARG A 465 -18.72 6.58 6.72
N ALA A 466 -18.47 5.31 7.02
CA ALA A 466 -18.71 4.78 8.37
C ALA A 466 -17.73 3.68 8.77
N PHE A 467 -17.47 3.60 10.07
CA PHE A 467 -16.77 2.46 10.69
C PHE A 467 -17.44 2.11 12.01
N ALA A 468 -17.25 0.88 12.48
CA ALA A 468 -17.80 0.38 13.72
C ALA A 468 -16.86 -0.64 14.33
N ASP A 469 -16.89 -0.77 15.65
CA ASP A 469 -16.15 -1.80 16.34
C ASP A 469 -16.57 -3.20 15.87
N GLY A 470 -15.59 -4.07 15.69
CA GLY A 470 -15.84 -5.44 15.27
C GLY A 470 -16.13 -5.59 13.78
N VAL A 471 -16.12 -4.50 13.01
CA VAL A 471 -16.29 -4.51 11.55
C VAL A 471 -15.00 -4.04 10.89
N LEU A 472 -14.27 -4.98 10.27
CA LEU A 472 -13.06 -4.68 9.52
C LEU A 472 -13.40 -3.92 8.23
N GLY A 473 -12.75 -2.78 8.02
CA GLY A 473 -12.93 -1.94 6.84
C GLY A 473 -13.70 -0.66 7.11
N GLU A 474 -14.17 -0.05 6.02
CA GLU A 474 -14.97 1.18 6.06
C GLU A 474 -16.14 1.03 5.07
N PHE A 475 -17.31 1.53 5.45
CA PHE A 475 -18.41 1.77 4.52
C PHE A 475 -18.16 3.09 3.77
N VAL A 476 -18.32 3.11 2.46
CA VAL A 476 -18.15 4.32 1.64
C VAL A 476 -19.28 4.43 0.61
N GLN A 477 -19.95 5.58 0.56
CA GLN A 477 -20.95 5.92 -0.45
C GLN A 477 -20.70 7.34 -0.97
N THR A 478 -20.43 7.46 -2.27
CA THR A 478 -20.21 8.75 -2.95
C THR A 478 -21.54 9.35 -3.42
N GLY A 479 -21.50 10.62 -3.83
CA GLY A 479 -22.64 11.27 -4.48
C GLY A 479 -23.73 11.79 -3.54
N VAL A 480 -23.46 11.91 -2.25
CA VAL A 480 -24.40 12.48 -1.28
C VAL A 480 -24.47 14.00 -1.50
N THR A 481 -25.64 14.53 -1.81
CA THR A 481 -25.84 15.96 -2.06
C THR A 481 -26.74 16.54 -0.99
N VAL A 482 -26.22 17.49 -0.22
CA VAL A 482 -26.93 18.20 0.84
C VAL A 482 -27.38 19.56 0.29
N GLU A 483 -28.70 19.73 0.18
CA GLU A 483 -29.32 20.98 -0.21
C GLU A 483 -29.52 21.90 1.00
N PRO A 484 -29.51 23.24 0.81
CA PRO A 484 -29.66 24.18 1.91
C PRO A 484 -31.04 24.08 2.58
N GLY A 485 -31.06 23.97 3.91
CA GLY A 485 -32.27 23.97 4.74
C GLY A 485 -33.20 22.75 4.55
N LYS A 486 -32.79 21.75 3.78
CA LYS A 486 -33.57 20.55 3.48
C LYS A 486 -32.94 19.31 4.11
N PRO A 487 -33.56 18.73 5.16
CA PRO A 487 -33.12 17.45 5.71
C PRO A 487 -33.05 16.38 4.62
N LEU A 488 -31.98 15.58 4.66
CA LEU A 488 -31.74 14.49 3.72
C LEU A 488 -31.84 13.16 4.46
N ASP A 489 -32.76 12.30 4.03
CA ASP A 489 -32.86 10.92 4.47
C ASP A 489 -32.31 9.99 3.39
N LEU A 490 -31.27 9.24 3.73
CA LEU A 490 -30.62 8.27 2.84
C LEU A 490 -31.29 6.90 2.88
N GLY A 491 -32.29 6.69 3.73
CA GLY A 491 -32.96 5.42 3.91
C GLY A 491 -32.05 4.34 4.48
N ALA A 492 -32.32 3.08 4.10
CA ALA A 492 -31.54 1.92 4.53
C ALA A 492 -30.36 1.69 3.57
N LEU A 493 -29.15 1.66 4.13
CA LEU A 493 -27.88 1.51 3.42
C LEU A 493 -27.24 0.18 3.82
N THR A 494 -27.02 -0.72 2.87
CA THR A 494 -26.42 -2.03 3.16
C THR A 494 -24.90 -1.93 3.22
N TRP A 495 -24.30 -2.37 4.33
CA TRP A 495 -22.86 -2.53 4.45
C TRP A 495 -22.49 -4.01 4.44
N THR A 496 -21.82 -4.45 3.38
CA THR A 496 -21.24 -5.79 3.27
C THR A 496 -19.73 -5.70 3.46
N PRO A 497 -19.17 -6.16 4.60
CA PRO A 497 -17.74 -6.16 4.82
C PRO A 497 -17.02 -7.04 3.79
N VAL A 498 -15.81 -6.62 3.43
CA VAL A 498 -15.00 -7.33 2.44
C VAL A 498 -14.39 -8.59 3.06
N ARG A 499 -14.50 -9.73 2.37
CA ARG A 499 -13.90 -11.02 2.72
C ARG A 499 -13.00 -11.51 1.58
N ARG A 500 -11.88 -12.17 1.91
CA ARG A 500 -10.96 -12.78 0.92
C ARG A 500 -11.03 -14.30 0.87
N GLY A 501 -11.88 -14.91 1.69
CA GLY A 501 -12.03 -16.34 1.82
C GLY A 501 -12.64 -16.70 3.17
N ARG A 502 -12.61 -17.99 3.54
CA ARG A 502 -12.98 -18.46 4.87
C ARG A 502 -11.96 -17.97 5.89
N GLN A 503 -12.41 -17.36 6.98
CA GLN A 503 -11.51 -16.92 8.06
C GLN A 503 -10.87 -18.16 8.73
N LEU A 504 -9.55 -18.15 8.87
CA LEU A 504 -8.80 -19.13 9.64
C LEU A 504 -8.65 -18.69 11.09
N TRP A 505 -8.24 -17.44 11.31
CA TRP A 505 -8.09 -16.84 12.61
C TRP A 505 -8.01 -15.31 12.51
N ASP A 506 -8.15 -14.65 13.67
CA ASP A 506 -7.97 -13.23 13.87
C ASP A 506 -7.35 -12.90 15.24
N ILE A 507 -6.79 -11.69 15.37
CA ILE A 507 -6.17 -11.16 16.59
C ILE A 507 -6.52 -9.66 16.71
N GLY A 508 -7.01 -9.23 17.88
CA GLY A 508 -7.41 -7.85 18.17
C GLY A 508 -8.90 -7.58 17.93
N ILE A 509 -9.31 -6.31 18.00
CA ILE A 509 -10.67 -5.87 17.72
C ILE A 509 -10.60 -4.76 16.67
N PRO A 510 -11.20 -4.88 15.48
CA PRO A 510 -11.16 -3.81 14.50
C PRO A 510 -11.97 -2.63 15.02
N ASN A 511 -11.29 -1.63 15.56
CA ASN A 511 -11.83 -0.48 16.27
C ASN A 511 -11.00 0.80 16.03
N ARG A 512 -10.00 0.71 15.13
CA ARG A 512 -9.03 1.74 14.73
C ARG A 512 -8.02 2.15 15.81
N ASN A 513 -7.80 1.33 16.84
CA ASN A 513 -6.86 1.61 17.91
C ASN A 513 -6.13 0.34 18.38
N ALA A 514 -5.03 0.50 19.11
CA ALA A 514 -4.26 -0.61 19.68
C ALA A 514 -4.46 -0.76 21.21
N SER A 515 -5.50 -0.14 21.78
CA SER A 515 -5.63 0.02 23.23
C SER A 515 -6.03 -1.26 23.98
N GLU A 516 -6.55 -2.25 23.26
CA GLU A 516 -6.90 -3.57 23.83
C GLU A 516 -5.71 -4.51 23.99
N PHE A 517 -4.57 -4.21 23.36
CA PHE A 517 -3.38 -5.06 23.39
C PHE A 517 -2.56 -4.88 24.67
N PHE A 518 -1.72 -5.86 24.98
CA PHE A 518 -0.91 -5.87 26.21
C PHE A 518 -0.03 -4.62 26.32
N MET A 519 -0.02 -4.02 27.51
CA MET A 519 0.71 -2.81 27.91
C MET A 519 0.27 -1.50 27.21
N ALA A 520 -0.78 -1.49 26.41
CA ALA A 520 -1.28 -0.27 25.79
C ALA A 520 -1.81 0.75 26.81
N ASP A 521 -2.23 0.32 28.00
CA ASP A 521 -2.61 1.20 29.10
C ASP A 521 -1.42 2.00 29.67
N LYS A 522 -0.18 1.55 29.39
CA LYS A 522 1.09 2.21 29.72
C LYS A 522 1.71 2.96 28.54
N HIS A 523 0.95 3.26 27.50
CA HIS A 523 1.42 4.01 26.33
C HIS A 523 2.10 5.36 26.66
N ASP A 524 1.74 5.97 27.80
CA ASP A 524 2.24 7.22 28.34
C ASP A 524 3.58 7.09 29.07
N ASP A 525 4.11 5.88 29.24
CA ASP A 525 5.47 5.66 29.70
C ASP A 525 6.47 6.00 28.57
N PRO A 526 7.37 6.99 28.76
CA PRO A 526 8.35 7.38 27.75
C PRO A 526 9.30 6.26 27.30
N GLU A 527 9.52 5.25 28.15
CA GLU A 527 10.40 4.11 27.90
C GLU A 527 9.63 2.86 27.43
N ILE A 528 8.32 2.96 27.15
CA ILE A 528 7.48 1.78 26.87
C ILE A 528 8.03 0.88 25.76
N SER A 529 8.54 1.44 24.67
CA SER A 529 9.12 0.67 23.55
C SER A 529 10.40 -0.07 23.95
N LEU A 530 11.16 0.43 24.93
CA LEU A 530 12.38 -0.22 25.45
C LEU A 530 12.05 -1.36 26.40
N ARG A 531 10.84 -1.40 26.98
CA ARG A 531 10.41 -2.48 27.88
C ARG A 531 10.13 -3.79 27.14
N TYR A 532 9.92 -3.75 25.82
CA TYR A 532 9.57 -4.92 25.03
C TYR A 532 10.54 -6.09 25.25
N ALA A 533 11.86 -5.85 25.13
CA ALA A 533 12.88 -6.89 25.26
C ALA A 533 12.88 -7.58 26.63
N ALA A 534 12.65 -6.81 27.71
CA ALA A 534 12.58 -7.36 29.07
C ALA A 534 11.30 -8.17 29.31
N LEU A 535 10.18 -7.78 28.69
CA LEU A 535 8.90 -8.49 28.80
C LEU A 535 8.85 -9.74 27.91
N PHE A 536 9.52 -9.71 26.76
CA PHE A 536 9.53 -10.77 25.75
C PHE A 536 10.96 -11.10 25.30
N PRO A 537 11.80 -11.69 26.18
CA PRO A 537 13.22 -11.95 25.88
C PRO A 537 13.43 -12.91 24.69
N ASN A 538 12.46 -13.78 24.43
CA ASN A 538 12.49 -14.73 23.30
C ASN A 538 11.57 -14.32 22.15
N ASP A 539 11.15 -13.06 22.13
CA ASP A 539 10.08 -12.54 21.28
C ASP A 539 8.73 -13.25 21.44
N ILE A 540 7.69 -12.73 20.80
CA ILE A 540 6.33 -13.22 20.96
C ILE A 540 6.12 -14.52 20.17
N ARG A 541 5.57 -15.53 20.84
CA ARG A 541 4.91 -16.69 20.23
C ARG A 541 3.44 -16.72 20.67
N TYR A 542 2.56 -16.23 19.80
CA TYR A 542 1.13 -16.21 20.00
C TYR A 542 0.48 -17.47 19.43
N THR A 543 -0.22 -18.26 20.25
CA THR A 543 -0.85 -19.51 19.81
C THR A 543 -2.36 -19.32 19.69
N ILE A 544 -2.90 -19.44 18.47
CA ILE A 544 -4.33 -19.30 18.21
C ILE A 544 -5.14 -20.29 19.06
N GLY A 545 -6.14 -19.77 19.78
CA GLY A 545 -6.98 -20.54 20.68
C GLY A 545 -6.38 -20.79 22.08
N GLN A 546 -5.15 -20.34 22.36
CA GLN A 546 -4.52 -20.46 23.67
C GLN A 546 -4.06 -19.10 24.23
N SER A 547 -3.46 -18.26 23.39
CA SER A 547 -3.00 -16.91 23.76
C SER A 547 -4.14 -15.90 23.76
N ASP A 548 -3.97 -14.84 24.56
CA ASP A 548 -4.89 -13.72 24.70
C ASP A 548 -4.18 -12.42 24.31
N PHE A 549 -4.64 -11.71 23.28
CA PHE A 549 -3.97 -10.51 22.78
C PHE A 549 -3.86 -9.38 23.81
N SER A 550 -4.74 -9.34 24.81
CA SER A 550 -4.68 -8.36 25.90
C SER A 550 -3.55 -8.63 26.89
N ARG A 551 -2.91 -9.80 26.80
CA ARG A 551 -1.88 -10.28 27.73
C ARG A 551 -0.58 -10.71 27.04
N ASP A 552 -0.70 -11.31 25.86
CA ASP A 552 0.36 -12.03 25.17
C ASP A 552 0.80 -11.35 23.87
N TRP A 553 0.16 -10.23 23.51
CA TRP A 553 0.50 -9.45 22.33
C TRP A 553 0.83 -8.01 22.70
N PHE A 554 2.12 -7.66 22.71
CA PHE A 554 2.56 -6.31 23.01
C PHE A 554 2.08 -5.33 21.94
N PHE A 555 1.45 -4.23 22.36
CA PHE A 555 0.76 -3.30 21.45
C PHE A 555 1.67 -2.62 20.40
N GLN A 556 2.99 -2.59 20.64
CA GLN A 556 3.99 -2.05 19.72
C GLN A 556 4.94 -3.14 19.22
N HIS A 557 4.76 -3.62 17.99
CA HIS A 557 5.75 -4.49 17.37
C HIS A 557 6.96 -3.66 16.94
N VAL A 558 7.99 -3.63 17.77
CA VAL A 558 9.17 -2.75 17.65
C VAL A 558 10.46 -3.56 17.53
N PRO A 559 11.54 -2.98 16.98
CA PRO A 559 12.87 -3.57 17.05
C PRO A 559 13.28 -3.95 18.49
N HIS A 560 13.94 -5.10 18.64
CA HIS A 560 14.27 -5.68 19.95
C HIS A 560 15.59 -5.08 20.45
N ASN A 561 15.53 -4.20 21.44
CA ASN A 561 16.69 -3.55 22.03
C ASN A 561 16.94 -4.08 23.45
N GLU A 562 18.13 -4.65 23.68
CA GLU A 562 18.55 -5.23 24.96
C GLU A 562 19.51 -4.32 25.73
N ASP A 563 19.79 -3.10 25.24
CA ASP A 563 20.75 -2.19 25.85
C ASP A 563 20.18 -1.59 27.14
N PRO A 564 20.70 -1.95 28.33
CA PRO A 564 20.18 -1.43 29.60
C PRO A 564 20.47 0.07 29.80
N ALA A 565 21.37 0.66 29.00
CA ALA A 565 21.67 2.08 29.02
C ALA A 565 20.75 2.90 28.09
N ALA A 566 19.92 2.24 27.27
CA ALA A 566 18.99 2.93 26.39
C ALA A 566 17.95 3.73 27.19
N LYS A 567 17.71 4.97 26.76
CA LYS A 567 16.79 5.90 27.40
C LYS A 567 15.96 6.65 26.37
N SER A 568 14.76 7.05 26.78
CA SER A 568 13.96 7.98 25.98
C SER A 568 14.59 9.38 26.00
N SER A 569 14.49 10.07 24.87
CA SER A 569 14.87 11.48 24.77
C SER A 569 13.63 12.35 24.78
N PRO A 570 13.64 13.51 25.48
CA PRO A 570 12.55 14.47 25.38
C PRO A 570 12.25 14.84 23.93
N PHE A 571 10.96 14.89 23.58
CA PHE A 571 10.40 15.20 22.26
C PHE A 571 10.62 14.17 21.15
N ARG A 572 11.54 13.22 21.33
CA ARG A 572 11.93 12.23 20.31
C ARG A 572 11.58 10.80 20.69
N GLY A 573 11.11 10.57 21.92
CA GLY A 573 10.84 9.23 22.45
C GLY A 573 12.11 8.37 22.52
N ALA A 574 11.93 7.05 22.61
CA ALA A 574 13.04 6.11 22.54
C ALA A 574 13.45 5.85 21.08
N THR A 575 14.72 6.06 20.74
CA THR A 575 15.26 5.87 19.38
C THR A 575 16.48 4.95 19.35
N ALA A 576 16.75 4.24 20.44
CA ALA A 576 17.86 3.29 20.52
C ALA A 576 17.67 2.18 19.47
N PRO A 577 18.73 1.73 18.79
CA PRO A 577 18.63 0.70 17.76
C PRO A 577 18.41 -0.68 18.39
N GLY A 578 17.51 -1.47 17.82
CA GLY A 578 17.29 -2.88 18.16
C GLY A 578 17.48 -3.80 16.95
N ARG A 579 17.62 -5.10 17.20
CA ARG A 579 17.62 -6.13 16.16
C ARG A 579 16.22 -6.29 15.56
N ALA A 580 16.13 -7.00 14.43
CA ALA A 580 14.85 -7.37 13.86
C ALA A 580 14.06 -8.24 14.85
N THR A 581 12.75 -8.05 14.87
CA THR A 581 11.84 -8.66 15.86
C THR A 581 10.84 -9.53 15.15
N PRO A 582 10.85 -10.85 15.35
CA PRO A 582 9.83 -11.77 14.85
C PRO A 582 8.68 -11.94 15.85
N TYR A 583 7.43 -11.77 15.42
CA TYR A 583 6.25 -12.25 16.15
C TYR A 583 5.76 -13.52 15.46
N ALA A 584 5.83 -14.65 16.15
CA ALA A 584 5.38 -15.95 15.65
C ALA A 584 3.92 -16.21 16.05
N ILE A 585 3.08 -16.52 15.09
CA ILE A 585 1.68 -16.89 15.27
C ILE A 585 1.54 -18.38 14.95
N ALA A 586 1.32 -19.21 15.96
CA ALA A 586 1.13 -20.65 15.83
C ALA A 586 -0.36 -20.99 15.70
N PHE A 587 -0.72 -21.87 14.77
CA PHE A 587 -2.10 -22.30 14.56
C PHE A 587 -2.16 -23.67 13.88
N ASP A 588 -3.24 -24.41 14.15
CA ASP A 588 -3.46 -25.73 13.57
C ASP A 588 -4.47 -25.68 12.42
N LEU A 589 -4.23 -26.51 11.40
CA LEU A 589 -5.20 -26.75 10.33
C LEU A 589 -5.62 -28.23 10.29
N PRO A 590 -6.92 -28.52 10.11
CA PRO A 590 -7.42 -29.90 10.09
C PRO A 590 -6.93 -30.70 8.86
N ALA A 591 -6.60 -30.01 7.77
CA ALA A 591 -6.08 -30.59 6.53
C ALA A 591 -5.13 -29.60 5.85
N ALA A 592 -4.31 -30.10 4.92
CA ALA A 592 -3.42 -29.26 4.13
C ALA A 592 -4.28 -28.38 3.20
N PRO A 593 -4.18 -27.04 3.32
CA PRO A 593 -5.04 -26.15 2.56
C PRO A 593 -4.58 -26.03 1.10
N LYS A 594 -5.50 -25.62 0.22
CA LYS A 594 -5.22 -25.33 -1.19
C LYS A 594 -5.63 -23.91 -1.54
N GLY A 595 -5.22 -23.44 -2.72
CA GLY A 595 -5.60 -22.13 -3.23
C GLY A 595 -4.78 -20.99 -2.61
N ARG A 596 -5.43 -19.91 -2.21
CA ARG A 596 -4.79 -18.64 -1.84
C ARG A 596 -5.12 -18.27 -0.40
N ALA A 597 -4.10 -18.00 0.39
CA ALA A 597 -4.26 -17.39 1.71
C ALA A 597 -4.03 -15.88 1.61
N THR A 598 -4.80 -15.10 2.37
CA THR A 598 -4.65 -13.64 2.45
C THR A 598 -4.56 -13.22 3.92
N LEU A 599 -3.39 -12.70 4.30
CA LEU A 599 -3.18 -12.01 5.57
C LEU A 599 -3.60 -10.55 5.41
N ARG A 600 -4.51 -10.10 6.25
CA ARG A 600 -4.98 -8.71 6.31
C ARG A 600 -4.56 -8.09 7.63
N LEU A 601 -3.90 -6.95 7.56
CA LEU A 601 -3.44 -6.16 8.70
C LEU A 601 -4.13 -4.80 8.68
N ALA A 602 -4.95 -4.54 9.70
CA ALA A 602 -5.38 -3.19 10.04
C ALA A 602 -4.33 -2.58 10.96
N ILE A 603 -3.77 -1.45 10.54
CA ILE A 603 -2.66 -0.76 11.21
C ILE A 603 -3.18 0.59 11.69
N CYS A 604 -2.85 0.94 12.94
CA CYS A 604 -3.24 2.21 13.56
C CYS A 604 -2.05 3.01 14.11
N GLY A 605 -0.82 2.61 13.78
CA GLY A 605 0.38 3.36 14.10
C GLY A 605 1.60 2.77 13.40
N THR A 606 2.44 3.60 12.77
CA THR A 606 3.61 3.11 12.01
C THR A 606 4.83 4.01 12.14
N GLY A 607 5.97 3.38 12.42
CA GLY A 607 7.31 3.91 12.20
C GLY A 607 8.12 3.06 11.19
N ALA A 608 7.86 1.75 11.14
CA ALA A 608 8.45 0.85 10.15
C ALA A 608 8.01 1.16 8.72
N LYS A 609 8.83 0.73 7.75
CA LYS A 609 8.53 0.81 6.30
C LYS A 609 8.00 -0.50 5.72
N THR A 610 8.34 -1.61 6.35
CA THR A 610 7.99 -2.95 5.88
C THR A 610 7.76 -3.90 7.06
N ILE A 611 6.97 -4.94 6.83
CA ILE A 611 6.88 -6.14 7.68
C ILE A 611 7.17 -7.34 6.78
N GLU A 612 8.19 -8.12 7.09
CA GLU A 612 8.43 -9.39 6.37
C GLU A 612 7.52 -10.47 6.90
N VAL A 613 7.07 -11.37 6.03
CA VAL A 613 6.15 -12.45 6.39
C VAL A 613 6.72 -13.78 5.93
N ALA A 614 6.83 -14.73 6.86
CA ALA A 614 7.20 -16.10 6.58
C ALA A 614 6.13 -17.07 7.12
N VAL A 615 5.96 -18.21 6.46
CA VAL A 615 5.06 -19.28 6.89
C VAL A 615 5.85 -20.59 6.90
N ASN A 616 5.85 -21.28 8.05
CA ASN A 616 6.59 -22.52 8.28
C ASN A 616 8.07 -22.41 7.90
N GLY A 617 8.70 -21.28 8.24
CA GLY A 617 10.12 -20.99 7.95
C GLY A 617 10.40 -20.61 6.49
N ARG A 618 9.39 -20.53 5.62
CA ARG A 618 9.53 -20.15 4.21
C ARG A 618 9.01 -18.74 3.98
N PRO A 619 9.68 -17.89 3.17
CA PRO A 619 9.17 -16.56 2.85
C PRO A 619 7.81 -16.63 2.14
N ALA A 620 6.84 -15.88 2.66
CA ALA A 620 5.51 -15.70 2.06
C ALA A 620 5.40 -14.35 1.32
N GLY A 621 6.20 -13.37 1.73
CA GLY A 621 6.30 -12.06 1.08
C GLY A 621 6.64 -10.96 2.08
N LYS A 622 6.32 -9.73 1.73
CA LYS A 622 6.44 -8.57 2.62
C LYS A 622 5.25 -7.65 2.43
N ILE A 623 4.89 -6.96 3.51
CA ILE A 623 3.97 -5.83 3.49
C ILE A 623 4.82 -4.56 3.43
N ASP A 624 4.62 -3.73 2.42
CA ASP A 624 5.37 -2.50 2.19
C ASP A 624 4.46 -1.27 2.05
N GLY A 625 5.05 -0.12 1.71
CA GLY A 625 4.33 1.15 1.60
C GLY A 625 3.74 1.61 2.94
N LEU A 626 4.37 1.26 4.06
CA LEU A 626 3.94 1.72 5.39
C LEU A 626 4.39 3.17 5.58
N ALA A 627 3.42 4.06 5.78
CA ALA A 627 3.67 5.49 5.95
C ALA A 627 3.88 5.80 7.43
N GLY A 628 5.01 6.43 7.75
CA GLY A 628 5.30 6.81 9.13
C GLY A 628 4.34 7.91 9.60
N ASP A 629 3.71 7.73 10.76
CA ASP A 629 2.77 8.68 11.35
C ASP A 629 3.28 9.30 12.67
N GLY A 630 4.33 8.68 13.24
CA GLY A 630 4.98 9.10 14.47
C GLY A 630 4.11 8.93 15.71
N THR A 631 3.18 7.98 15.68
CA THR A 631 2.35 7.60 16.84
C THR A 631 3.19 6.97 17.96
N ILE A 632 4.13 6.08 17.61
CA ILE A 632 5.04 5.42 18.57
C ILE A 632 5.91 6.46 19.30
N THR A 633 6.52 7.38 18.54
CA THR A 633 7.35 8.47 19.07
C THR A 633 6.59 9.42 20.00
N ARG A 634 5.26 9.49 19.88
CA ARG A 634 4.40 10.42 20.61
C ARG A 634 3.50 9.74 21.64
N HIS A 635 3.86 8.54 22.10
CA HIS A 635 3.16 7.88 23.22
C HIS A 635 1.67 7.64 22.94
N GLY A 636 1.29 7.44 21.67
CA GLY A 636 -0.09 7.19 21.27
C GLY A 636 -0.45 5.70 21.22
N THR A 637 -1.74 5.41 21.17
CA THR A 637 -2.29 4.07 20.86
C THR A 637 -3.05 4.05 19.53
N GLN A 638 -3.14 5.20 18.85
CA GLN A 638 -3.81 5.36 17.57
C GLN A 638 -3.27 6.58 16.83
N GLY A 639 -3.17 6.45 15.50
CA GLY A 639 -2.81 7.48 14.54
C GLY A 639 -3.56 7.29 13.24
N ILE A 640 -2.87 7.19 12.11
CA ILE A 640 -3.55 6.91 10.84
C ILE A 640 -3.91 5.43 10.79
N TRP A 641 -5.19 5.17 10.58
CA TRP A 641 -5.70 3.85 10.29
C TRP A 641 -5.70 3.53 8.80
N TYR A 642 -5.19 2.36 8.42
CA TYR A 642 -5.32 1.81 7.07
C TYR A 642 -5.11 0.29 7.05
N GLU A 643 -5.56 -0.35 5.98
CA GLU A 643 -5.36 -1.78 5.76
C GLU A 643 -4.19 -2.07 4.81
N ARG A 644 -3.52 -3.20 5.06
CA ARG A 644 -2.59 -3.83 4.14
C ARG A 644 -2.92 -5.30 4.01
N GLU A 645 -2.76 -5.83 2.80
CA GLU A 645 -2.99 -7.24 2.53
C GLU A 645 -1.73 -7.85 1.94
N LEU A 646 -1.39 -9.05 2.40
CA LEU A 646 -0.42 -9.92 1.76
C LEU A 646 -1.11 -11.23 1.43
N ALA A 647 -1.16 -11.56 0.16
CA ALA A 647 -1.64 -12.85 -0.28
C ALA A 647 -0.49 -13.75 -0.72
N PHE A 648 -0.59 -15.03 -0.38
CA PHE A 648 0.42 -16.05 -0.64
C PHE A 648 -0.24 -17.40 -0.96
N ASP A 649 0.55 -18.30 -1.51
CA ASP A 649 0.12 -19.66 -1.83
C ASP A 649 -0.19 -20.44 -0.54
N ALA A 650 -1.40 -20.99 -0.44
CA ALA A 650 -1.82 -21.75 0.73
C ALA A 650 -0.93 -22.99 0.96
N ALA A 651 -0.23 -23.50 -0.05
CA ALA A 651 0.71 -24.61 0.06
C ALA A 651 1.94 -24.31 0.95
N LEU A 652 2.15 -23.06 1.40
CA LEU A 652 3.11 -22.76 2.46
C LEU A 652 2.65 -23.30 3.82
N MET A 653 1.34 -23.52 4.00
CA MET A 653 0.74 -24.13 5.16
C MET A 653 0.57 -25.65 4.97
N ARG A 654 0.38 -26.38 6.07
CA ARG A 654 0.25 -27.84 6.12
C ARG A 654 -0.87 -28.26 7.07
N ALA A 655 -1.28 -29.52 6.99
CA ALA A 655 -2.12 -30.12 8.02
C ALA A 655 -1.38 -30.15 9.37
N GLY A 656 -2.12 -29.98 10.48
CA GLY A 656 -1.55 -29.86 11.81
C GLY A 656 -0.90 -28.48 12.04
N GLU A 657 0.23 -28.47 12.76
CA GLU A 657 0.87 -27.24 13.24
C GLU A 657 1.48 -26.41 12.12
N ASN A 658 1.11 -25.13 12.12
CA ASN A 658 1.68 -24.07 11.29
C ASN A 658 2.22 -22.94 12.15
N THR A 659 3.17 -22.19 11.60
CA THR A 659 3.64 -20.93 12.18
C THR A 659 3.73 -19.86 11.11
N LEU A 660 3.04 -18.73 11.29
CA LEU A 660 3.21 -17.52 10.50
C LEU A 660 4.04 -16.52 11.31
N VAL A 661 5.13 -16.02 10.75
CA VAL A 661 6.04 -15.07 11.40
C VAL A 661 5.93 -13.72 10.72
N LEU A 662 5.65 -12.69 11.51
CA LEU A 662 5.74 -11.29 11.12
C LEU A 662 7.07 -10.74 11.63
N THR A 663 7.87 -10.10 10.79
CA THR A 663 9.16 -9.54 11.22
C THR A 663 9.21 -8.05 10.95
N VAL A 664 9.34 -7.26 12.01
CA VAL A 664 9.73 -5.84 11.91
C VAL A 664 11.27 -5.76 11.77
N PRO A 665 11.81 -5.01 10.79
CA PRO A 665 13.25 -4.91 10.56
C PRO A 665 14.02 -4.33 11.75
N ALA A 666 15.33 -4.58 11.78
CA ALA A 666 16.24 -3.92 12.71
C ALA A 666 16.26 -2.39 12.50
N GLY A 667 16.51 -1.65 13.58
CA GLY A 667 16.56 -0.20 13.55
C GLY A 667 16.13 0.43 14.88
N PRO A 668 15.95 1.76 14.94
CA PRO A 668 15.44 2.47 16.12
C PRO A 668 14.13 1.87 16.64
N VAL A 669 13.97 1.72 17.97
CA VAL A 669 12.75 1.12 18.57
C VAL A 669 11.46 1.86 18.25
N ASN A 670 11.51 3.12 17.83
CA ASN A 670 10.33 3.85 17.37
C ASN A 670 9.94 3.54 15.89
N ASN A 671 10.72 2.72 15.18
CA ASN A 671 10.40 2.22 13.83
C ASN A 671 9.59 0.92 13.88
N GLY A 672 8.58 0.85 14.75
CA GLY A 672 7.69 -0.31 14.87
C GLY A 672 6.37 -0.18 14.12
N VAL A 673 5.44 -1.08 14.44
CA VAL A 673 4.05 -1.08 13.98
C VAL A 673 3.11 -1.32 15.16
N MET A 674 2.01 -0.57 15.21
CA MET A 674 0.86 -0.83 16.08
C MET A 674 -0.26 -1.40 15.23
N TYR A 675 -0.73 -2.59 15.59
CA TYR A 675 -1.86 -3.23 14.93
C TYR A 675 -3.16 -2.81 15.63
N ASP A 676 -4.21 -2.65 14.83
CA ASP A 676 -5.60 -2.60 15.29
C ASP A 676 -6.17 -4.03 15.23
N TYR A 677 -5.98 -4.70 14.09
CA TYR A 677 -6.55 -6.03 13.88
C TYR A 677 -5.75 -6.82 12.85
N LEU A 678 -5.63 -8.12 13.06
CA LEU A 678 -5.01 -9.05 12.12
C LEU A 678 -6.01 -10.15 11.79
N ARG A 679 -6.04 -10.58 10.52
CA ARG A 679 -6.88 -11.70 10.08
C ARG A 679 -6.19 -12.50 8.99
N LEU A 680 -6.26 -13.82 9.06
CA LEU A 680 -5.89 -14.71 7.98
C LEU A 680 -7.14 -15.36 7.36
N GLU A 681 -7.29 -15.25 6.05
CA GLU A 681 -8.40 -15.81 5.28
C GLU A 681 -7.87 -16.78 4.21
N LEU A 682 -8.61 -17.83 3.92
CA LEU A 682 -8.26 -18.88 2.96
C LEU A 682 -9.34 -19.02 1.88
N ASP A 683 -8.94 -18.82 0.63
CA ASP A 683 -9.75 -19.09 -0.55
C ASP A 683 -9.27 -20.36 -1.25
N GLU A 684 -9.93 -21.46 -0.95
CA GLU A 684 -9.63 -22.77 -1.54
C GLU A 684 -10.22 -22.91 -2.96
N SER A 685 -11.05 -21.96 -3.40
CA SER A 685 -11.58 -21.93 -4.76
C SER A 685 -10.58 -21.40 -5.80
N ALA A 686 -9.44 -20.85 -5.33
CA ALA A 686 -8.41 -20.19 -6.13
C ALA A 686 -7.37 -21.13 -6.79
N THR A 687 -7.65 -22.42 -6.94
CA THR A 687 -6.79 -23.28 -7.80
C THR A 687 -7.13 -22.96 -9.26
N ARG A 688 -6.13 -22.52 -10.03
CA ARG A 688 -6.31 -22.29 -11.47
C ARG A 688 -6.62 -23.62 -12.15
N THR A 689 -7.52 -23.59 -13.12
CA THR A 689 -7.79 -24.73 -14.01
C THR A 689 -7.25 -24.44 -15.41
N LEU A 690 -6.52 -25.41 -15.98
CA LEU A 690 -6.07 -25.42 -17.36
C LEU A 690 -7.05 -26.26 -18.19
N PHE A 691 -7.85 -25.58 -19.00
CA PHE A 691 -8.78 -26.20 -19.94
C PHE A 691 -8.09 -26.43 -21.29
N ILE A 692 -8.30 -27.60 -21.90
CA ILE A 692 -7.86 -27.90 -23.26
C ILE A 692 -9.07 -28.03 -24.17
N ALA A 693 -9.18 -27.13 -25.14
CA ALA A 693 -10.13 -27.17 -26.25
C ALA A 693 -9.41 -27.63 -27.51
N GLY A 694 -9.93 -28.68 -28.15
CA GLY A 694 -9.35 -29.16 -29.39
C GLY A 694 -10.08 -30.35 -30.02
N ASP A 695 -9.45 -30.94 -31.02
CA ASP A 695 -10.02 -32.03 -31.82
C ASP A 695 -9.53 -33.43 -31.38
N SER A 696 -9.56 -34.42 -32.29
CA SER A 696 -9.15 -35.80 -31.99
C SER A 696 -7.69 -35.95 -31.62
N THR A 697 -6.80 -35.03 -32.03
CA THR A 697 -5.37 -35.12 -31.72
C THR A 697 -5.02 -34.54 -30.35
N ALA A 698 -5.97 -33.86 -29.69
CA ALA A 698 -5.90 -33.44 -28.29
C ALA A 698 -6.81 -34.26 -27.35
N ALA A 699 -7.86 -34.89 -27.87
CA ALA A 699 -8.88 -35.60 -27.09
C ALA A 699 -8.36 -36.84 -26.34
N ASN A 700 -9.08 -37.24 -25.28
CA ASN A 700 -8.80 -38.44 -24.49
C ASN A 700 -8.83 -39.74 -25.32
N GLY A 701 -9.59 -39.76 -26.41
CA GLY A 701 -9.47 -40.77 -27.47
C GLY A 701 -9.73 -42.22 -27.03
N ASN A 702 -9.18 -43.18 -27.78
CA ASN A 702 -9.15 -44.62 -27.45
C ASN A 702 -7.74 -45.19 -27.70
N ILE A 703 -7.52 -46.48 -27.47
CA ILE A 703 -6.17 -47.09 -27.57
C ILE A 703 -5.50 -46.92 -28.95
N ASN A 704 -6.28 -46.78 -30.02
CA ASN A 704 -5.80 -46.62 -31.40
C ASN A 704 -5.82 -45.16 -31.89
N ALA A 705 -6.17 -44.21 -31.01
CA ALA A 705 -6.22 -42.78 -31.31
C ALA A 705 -6.20 -41.99 -29.99
N ILE A 706 -5.02 -41.70 -29.46
CA ILE A 706 -4.81 -40.96 -28.21
C ILE A 706 -4.30 -39.56 -28.56
N GLY A 707 -4.95 -38.53 -28.02
CA GLY A 707 -4.49 -37.15 -28.17
C GLY A 707 -3.55 -36.70 -27.05
N TRP A 708 -2.72 -35.69 -27.34
CA TRP A 708 -1.71 -35.17 -26.41
C TRP A 708 -2.33 -34.63 -25.11
N GLY A 709 -3.53 -34.04 -25.19
CA GLY A 709 -4.23 -33.48 -24.02
C GLY A 709 -4.58 -34.52 -22.96
N LYS A 710 -4.69 -35.81 -23.33
CA LYS A 710 -4.86 -36.91 -22.37
C LYS A 710 -3.66 -37.06 -21.43
N ILE A 711 -2.46 -36.88 -21.98
CA ILE A 711 -1.19 -37.10 -21.29
C ILE A 711 -0.68 -35.80 -20.65
N ALA A 712 -1.09 -34.65 -21.19
CA ALA A 712 -0.63 -33.33 -20.75
C ALA A 712 -0.70 -33.13 -19.22
N GLY A 713 -1.75 -33.64 -18.57
CA GLY A 713 -1.93 -33.58 -17.12
C GLY A 713 -0.79 -34.17 -16.29
N GLU A 714 -0.05 -35.17 -16.82
CA GLU A 714 1.09 -35.80 -16.12
C GLU A 714 2.28 -34.82 -15.91
N TYR A 715 2.35 -33.76 -16.73
CA TYR A 715 3.39 -32.74 -16.64
C TYR A 715 3.05 -31.59 -15.68
N PHE A 716 1.87 -31.60 -15.08
CA PHE A 716 1.39 -30.59 -14.15
C PHE A 716 1.22 -31.16 -12.74
N ASP A 717 1.50 -30.32 -11.74
CA ASP A 717 1.35 -30.69 -10.33
C ASP A 717 -0.13 -30.54 -9.93
N PRO A 718 -0.86 -31.64 -9.66
CA PRO A 718 -2.28 -31.60 -9.33
C PRO A 718 -2.57 -30.89 -8.00
N ALA A 719 -1.55 -30.62 -7.18
CA ALA A 719 -1.70 -29.78 -5.99
C ALA A 719 -1.76 -28.28 -6.34
N LYS A 720 -1.31 -27.88 -7.53
CA LYS A 720 -1.12 -26.47 -7.93
C LYS A 720 -2.00 -26.04 -9.09
N ILE A 721 -2.38 -26.95 -9.97
CA ILE A 721 -3.24 -26.68 -11.12
C ILE A 721 -4.06 -27.92 -11.48
N GLU A 722 -5.34 -27.73 -11.78
CA GLU A 722 -6.17 -28.79 -12.34
C GLU A 722 -6.07 -28.75 -13.87
N VAL A 723 -5.93 -29.90 -14.53
CA VAL A 723 -5.92 -29.99 -16.00
C VAL A 723 -7.20 -30.68 -16.46
N VAL A 724 -8.04 -29.94 -17.18
CA VAL A 724 -9.35 -30.41 -17.67
C VAL A 724 -9.32 -30.47 -19.19
N ASN A 725 -9.16 -31.68 -19.74
CA ASN A 725 -9.17 -31.90 -21.18
C ASN A 725 -10.60 -32.09 -21.71
N LEU A 726 -11.12 -31.08 -22.41
CA LEU A 726 -12.45 -31.10 -23.04
C LEU A 726 -12.36 -31.24 -24.57
N ALA A 727 -11.17 -31.51 -25.12
CA ALA A 727 -11.02 -31.78 -26.53
C ALA A 727 -11.86 -32.99 -26.97
N ARG A 728 -12.49 -32.88 -28.14
CA ARG A 728 -13.47 -33.87 -28.62
C ARG A 728 -13.14 -34.34 -30.02
N GLY A 729 -13.03 -35.66 -30.16
CA GLY A 729 -12.73 -36.30 -31.44
C GLY A 729 -13.72 -35.94 -32.54
N GLY A 730 -13.17 -35.64 -33.71
CA GLY A 730 -13.91 -35.37 -34.94
C GLY A 730 -14.54 -33.98 -35.05
N ARG A 731 -14.30 -33.07 -34.09
CA ARG A 731 -14.82 -31.70 -34.11
C ARG A 731 -13.82 -30.75 -34.77
N SER A 732 -14.35 -29.77 -35.47
CA SER A 732 -13.68 -28.55 -35.95
C SER A 732 -13.91 -27.41 -34.95
N SER A 733 -13.22 -26.28 -35.13
CA SER A 733 -13.48 -25.07 -34.34
C SER A 733 -14.97 -24.68 -34.34
N ARG A 734 -15.61 -24.77 -35.51
CA ARG A 734 -17.06 -24.60 -35.70
C ARG A 734 -17.90 -25.58 -34.90
N THR A 735 -17.74 -26.89 -35.14
CA THR A 735 -18.62 -27.90 -34.54
C THR A 735 -18.41 -28.05 -33.04
N PHE A 736 -17.23 -27.68 -32.54
CA PHE A 736 -17.01 -27.54 -31.10
C PHE A 736 -17.90 -26.46 -30.47
N ILE A 737 -18.13 -25.35 -31.18
CA ILE A 737 -19.07 -24.30 -30.77
C ILE A 737 -20.52 -24.75 -31.00
N THR A 738 -20.89 -25.16 -32.21
CA THR A 738 -22.31 -25.40 -32.55
C THR A 738 -22.91 -26.61 -31.84
N GLU A 739 -22.10 -27.55 -31.35
CA GLU A 739 -22.55 -28.69 -30.53
C GLU A 739 -22.48 -28.38 -29.00
N GLY A 740 -22.22 -27.13 -28.63
CA GLY A 740 -22.22 -26.65 -27.24
C GLY A 740 -21.05 -27.17 -26.40
N HIS A 741 -19.96 -27.64 -27.00
CA HIS A 741 -18.74 -28.01 -26.25
C HIS A 741 -17.98 -26.78 -25.76
N TRP A 742 -17.95 -25.72 -26.57
CA TRP A 742 -17.37 -24.44 -26.17
C TRP A 742 -18.14 -23.79 -25.02
N ASP A 743 -19.48 -23.78 -25.09
CA ASP A 743 -20.32 -23.20 -24.03
C ASP A 743 -20.13 -23.93 -22.69
N ARG A 744 -20.11 -25.28 -22.71
CA ARG A 744 -19.84 -26.09 -21.52
C ARG A 744 -18.45 -25.83 -20.92
N LEU A 745 -17.44 -25.59 -21.76
CA LEU A 745 -16.12 -25.20 -21.29
C LEU A 745 -16.19 -23.81 -20.62
N LEU A 746 -16.78 -22.82 -21.29
CA LEU A 746 -16.90 -21.46 -20.77
C LEU A 746 -17.76 -21.32 -19.51
N GLU A 747 -18.73 -22.20 -19.31
CA GLU A 747 -19.50 -22.30 -18.07
C GLU A 747 -18.64 -22.70 -16.87
N ALA A 748 -17.62 -23.54 -17.09
CA ALA A 748 -16.70 -24.00 -16.05
C ALA A 748 -15.53 -23.02 -15.79
N VAL A 749 -15.21 -22.16 -16.76
CA VAL A 749 -14.09 -21.20 -16.68
C VAL A 749 -14.37 -20.09 -15.67
N LYS A 750 -13.39 -19.82 -14.81
CA LYS A 750 -13.36 -18.74 -13.82
C LYS A 750 -12.25 -17.72 -14.13
N PRO A 751 -12.33 -16.49 -13.59
CA PRO A 751 -11.23 -15.54 -13.70
C PRO A 751 -9.91 -16.11 -13.19
N GLY A 752 -8.85 -16.01 -14.00
CA GLY A 752 -7.52 -16.54 -13.68
C GLY A 752 -7.22 -17.94 -14.21
N ASP A 753 -8.21 -18.65 -14.78
CA ASP A 753 -8.03 -19.94 -15.46
C ASP A 753 -7.32 -19.78 -16.81
N VAL A 754 -6.93 -20.91 -17.40
CA VAL A 754 -6.17 -20.98 -18.65
C VAL A 754 -6.96 -21.79 -19.67
N VAL A 755 -7.01 -21.31 -20.92
CA VAL A 755 -7.69 -22.04 -22.01
C VAL A 755 -6.73 -22.24 -23.17
N LEU A 756 -6.28 -23.47 -23.36
CA LEU A 756 -5.46 -23.91 -24.51
C LEU A 756 -6.38 -24.27 -25.68
N ILE A 757 -6.16 -23.68 -26.85
CA ILE A 757 -7.02 -23.86 -28.03
C ILE A 757 -6.19 -24.42 -29.20
N GLN A 758 -6.56 -25.60 -29.71
CA GLN A 758 -5.91 -26.25 -30.85
C GLN A 758 -6.93 -26.89 -31.80
N PHE A 759 -7.10 -26.32 -33.00
CA PHE A 759 -8.02 -26.82 -34.03
C PHE A 759 -7.42 -26.67 -35.44
N GLY A 760 -8.02 -27.33 -36.43
CA GLY A 760 -7.71 -27.16 -37.86
C GLY A 760 -7.79 -28.45 -38.68
N HIS A 761 -7.54 -29.64 -38.11
CA HIS A 761 -7.57 -30.91 -38.87
C HIS A 761 -8.94 -31.20 -39.48
N ASN A 762 -9.99 -30.95 -38.70
CA ASN A 762 -11.36 -31.20 -39.13
C ASN A 762 -12.00 -29.99 -39.83
N ASP A 763 -11.45 -28.80 -39.63
CA ASP A 763 -11.89 -27.54 -40.25
C ASP A 763 -11.77 -27.57 -41.78
N GLY A 764 -10.77 -28.27 -42.31
CA GLY A 764 -10.61 -28.53 -43.75
C GLY A 764 -11.57 -29.56 -44.36
N SER A 765 -12.55 -30.08 -43.61
CA SER A 765 -13.58 -30.97 -44.17
C SER A 765 -14.59 -30.17 -45.03
N PRO A 766 -15.44 -30.82 -45.84
CA PRO A 766 -16.55 -30.13 -46.50
C PRO A 766 -17.45 -29.39 -45.49
N VAL A 767 -17.83 -28.16 -45.85
CA VAL A 767 -18.69 -27.28 -45.03
C VAL A 767 -20.08 -27.89 -44.82
N ASN A 768 -20.63 -28.55 -45.84
CA ASN A 768 -21.94 -29.21 -45.79
C ASN A 768 -21.97 -30.47 -46.66
N ASP A 769 -21.97 -31.65 -46.03
CA ASP A 769 -22.11 -32.95 -46.70
C ASP A 769 -23.05 -33.87 -45.90
N GLY A 770 -23.40 -35.03 -46.46
CA GLY A 770 -24.30 -35.99 -45.80
C GLY A 770 -23.62 -36.91 -44.77
N SER A 771 -22.35 -36.70 -44.42
CA SER A 771 -21.56 -37.67 -43.63
C SER A 771 -20.95 -37.10 -42.36
N ARG A 772 -20.54 -35.82 -42.38
CA ARG A 772 -19.85 -35.12 -41.29
C ARG A 772 -20.31 -33.67 -41.14
N ALA A 773 -20.47 -32.94 -42.25
CA ALA A 773 -20.87 -31.52 -42.31
C ALA A 773 -20.19 -30.62 -41.25
N ARG A 774 -18.86 -30.67 -41.18
CA ARG A 774 -18.09 -30.07 -40.07
C ARG A 774 -17.07 -29.01 -40.46
N GLY A 775 -16.86 -28.76 -41.75
CA GLY A 775 -15.89 -27.76 -42.20
C GLY A 775 -16.22 -26.34 -41.77
N SER A 776 -15.20 -25.50 -41.64
CA SER A 776 -15.32 -24.04 -41.58
C SER A 776 -14.91 -23.42 -42.92
N LEU A 777 -15.23 -22.15 -43.15
CA LEU A 777 -14.75 -21.46 -44.35
C LEU A 777 -13.25 -21.19 -44.23
N PRO A 778 -12.45 -21.36 -45.29
CA PRO A 778 -11.03 -21.04 -45.26
C PRO A 778 -10.82 -19.52 -45.13
N GLY A 779 -9.82 -19.10 -44.35
CA GLY A 779 -9.39 -17.71 -44.27
C GLY A 779 -9.49 -17.08 -42.88
N LEU A 780 -9.19 -15.77 -42.84
CA LEU A 780 -9.14 -14.95 -41.64
C LEU A 780 -10.28 -13.94 -41.52
N GLY A 781 -11.04 -13.68 -42.59
CA GLY A 781 -11.99 -12.57 -42.63
C GLY A 781 -13.32 -12.85 -41.95
N GLU A 782 -14.29 -11.99 -42.18
CA GLU A 782 -15.65 -12.05 -41.62
C GLU A 782 -16.63 -12.76 -42.57
N GLU A 783 -16.14 -13.47 -43.60
CA GLU A 783 -16.98 -14.15 -44.58
C GLU A 783 -17.87 -15.20 -43.93
N THR A 784 -19.10 -15.30 -44.43
CA THR A 784 -20.09 -16.26 -43.96
C THR A 784 -20.75 -17.02 -45.10
N GLN A 785 -21.27 -18.21 -44.79
CA GLN A 785 -22.09 -19.01 -45.68
C GLN A 785 -23.27 -19.59 -44.88
N GLU A 786 -24.49 -19.33 -45.32
CA GLU A 786 -25.67 -20.00 -44.80
C GLU A 786 -25.80 -21.41 -45.38
N ILE A 787 -26.11 -22.38 -44.52
CA ILE A 787 -26.37 -23.76 -44.92
C ILE A 787 -27.58 -24.32 -44.20
N ASP A 788 -28.33 -25.19 -44.88
CA ASP A 788 -29.16 -26.20 -44.22
C ASP A 788 -28.30 -27.43 -44.02
N ASN A 789 -27.87 -27.67 -42.78
CA ASN A 789 -26.94 -28.74 -42.46
C ASN A 789 -27.57 -30.10 -42.79
N LYS A 790 -26.97 -30.82 -43.74
CA LYS A 790 -27.49 -32.10 -44.24
C LYS A 790 -27.52 -33.19 -43.17
N MET A 791 -26.70 -33.07 -42.12
CA MET A 791 -26.64 -33.98 -40.98
C MET A 791 -27.66 -33.64 -39.90
N THR A 792 -27.65 -32.39 -39.40
CA THR A 792 -28.47 -31.98 -38.26
C THR A 792 -29.88 -31.54 -38.66
N LYS A 793 -30.11 -31.29 -39.96
CA LYS A 793 -31.32 -30.68 -40.53
C LYS A 793 -31.64 -29.29 -39.98
N LYS A 794 -30.65 -28.63 -39.37
CA LYS A 794 -30.76 -27.26 -38.85
C LYS A 794 -30.16 -26.26 -39.84
N HIS A 795 -30.75 -25.07 -39.88
CA HIS A 795 -30.14 -23.93 -40.55
C HIS A 795 -28.97 -23.38 -39.72
N GLU A 796 -27.83 -23.12 -40.34
CA GLU A 796 -26.59 -22.68 -39.68
C GLU A 796 -25.86 -21.63 -40.52
N VAL A 797 -25.30 -20.62 -39.86
CA VAL A 797 -24.37 -19.64 -40.46
C VAL A 797 -22.94 -20.12 -40.20
N VAL A 798 -22.18 -20.33 -41.26
CA VAL A 798 -20.79 -20.82 -41.20
C VAL A 798 -19.83 -19.67 -41.40
N HIS A 799 -18.95 -19.42 -40.43
CA HIS A 799 -17.89 -18.40 -40.51
C HIS A 799 -16.54 -18.98 -40.99
N THR A 800 -15.57 -18.10 -41.21
CA THR A 800 -14.18 -18.47 -41.45
C THR A 800 -13.49 -19.09 -40.23
N PHE A 801 -12.43 -19.84 -40.46
CA PHE A 801 -11.60 -20.43 -39.41
C PHE A 801 -11.02 -19.36 -38.46
N GLY A 802 -10.46 -18.27 -39.01
CA GLY A 802 -9.92 -17.17 -38.20
C GLY A 802 -10.98 -16.50 -37.32
N TRP A 803 -12.22 -16.39 -37.81
CA TRP A 803 -13.34 -15.87 -37.03
C TRP A 803 -13.62 -16.71 -35.78
N TYR A 804 -13.71 -18.04 -35.92
CA TYR A 804 -13.98 -18.92 -34.79
C TYR A 804 -12.88 -18.86 -33.72
N LEU A 805 -11.60 -18.79 -34.13
CA LEU A 805 -10.49 -18.63 -33.19
C LEU A 805 -10.55 -17.28 -32.46
N ARG A 806 -10.80 -16.18 -33.17
CA ARG A 806 -10.99 -14.86 -32.54
C ARG A 806 -12.13 -14.86 -31.53
N LYS A 807 -13.27 -15.49 -31.89
CA LYS A 807 -14.40 -15.66 -30.97
C LYS A 807 -13.99 -16.42 -29.70
N MET A 808 -13.33 -17.56 -29.83
CA MET A 808 -12.88 -18.34 -28.67
C MET A 808 -11.92 -17.54 -27.77
N VAL A 809 -10.98 -16.79 -28.37
CA VAL A 809 -10.06 -15.91 -27.64
C VAL A 809 -10.82 -14.80 -26.91
N ALA A 810 -11.78 -14.16 -27.57
CA ALA A 810 -12.60 -13.09 -27.00
C ALA A 810 -13.48 -13.60 -25.84
N ASP A 811 -14.15 -14.74 -26.01
CA ASP A 811 -15.01 -15.31 -24.98
C ASP A 811 -14.22 -15.71 -23.73
N ALA A 812 -13.04 -16.34 -23.90
CA ALA A 812 -12.16 -16.69 -22.79
C ALA A 812 -11.68 -15.44 -22.02
N ARG A 813 -11.30 -14.36 -22.74
CA ARG A 813 -10.94 -13.08 -22.13
C ARG A 813 -12.10 -12.46 -21.37
N ALA A 814 -13.32 -12.53 -21.91
CA ALA A 814 -14.52 -12.01 -21.26
C ALA A 814 -14.82 -12.70 -19.91
N LYS A 815 -14.41 -13.96 -19.75
CA LYS A 815 -14.47 -14.70 -18.48
C LYS A 815 -13.30 -14.41 -17.53
N GLY A 816 -12.36 -13.55 -17.92
CA GLY A 816 -11.15 -13.25 -17.15
C GLY A 816 -10.09 -14.35 -17.20
N ALA A 817 -10.17 -15.28 -18.16
CA ALA A 817 -9.18 -16.34 -18.35
C ALA A 817 -8.04 -15.91 -19.28
N TRP A 818 -6.94 -16.68 -19.26
CA TRP A 818 -5.78 -16.52 -20.13
C TRP A 818 -5.85 -17.50 -21.31
N PRO A 819 -6.24 -17.05 -22.51
CA PRO A 819 -6.23 -17.91 -23.69
C PRO A 819 -4.81 -18.08 -24.23
N ALA A 820 -4.50 -19.27 -24.76
CA ALA A 820 -3.29 -19.52 -25.54
C ALA A 820 -3.61 -20.45 -26.72
N LEU A 821 -3.06 -20.10 -27.89
CA LEU A 821 -3.23 -20.89 -29.11
C LEU A 821 -2.11 -21.92 -29.24
N LEU A 822 -2.41 -23.04 -29.88
CA LEU A 822 -1.42 -24.01 -30.33
C LEU A 822 -1.65 -24.30 -31.82
N THR A 823 -0.58 -24.39 -32.60
CA THR A 823 -0.65 -24.93 -33.98
C THR A 823 -0.95 -26.44 -33.96
N LEU A 824 -1.26 -26.99 -35.12
CA LEU A 824 -1.72 -28.37 -35.28
C LEU A 824 -0.69 -29.41 -34.83
N THR A 825 -1.15 -30.61 -34.46
CA THR A 825 -0.25 -31.78 -34.50
C THR A 825 0.06 -32.16 -35.96
N VAL A 826 1.22 -32.76 -36.18
CA VAL A 826 1.70 -33.13 -37.53
C VAL A 826 1.12 -34.46 -37.98
N ARG A 827 0.66 -34.55 -39.23
CA ARG A 827 0.27 -35.83 -39.84
C ARG A 827 1.50 -36.53 -40.38
N ASN A 828 1.47 -37.86 -40.37
CA ASN A 828 2.57 -38.71 -40.81
C ASN A 828 2.65 -38.83 -42.35
N TYR A 829 2.74 -37.69 -43.03
CA TYR A 829 2.99 -37.61 -44.46
C TYR A 829 4.40 -37.11 -44.71
N TRP A 830 5.18 -37.88 -45.47
CA TRP A 830 6.58 -37.61 -45.74
C TRP A 830 6.82 -37.33 -47.22
N LYS A 831 7.67 -36.35 -47.49
CA LYS A 831 8.20 -36.06 -48.82
C LYS A 831 9.67 -35.64 -48.68
N ASP A 832 10.56 -36.28 -49.44
CA ASP A 832 11.99 -35.95 -49.48
C ASP A 832 12.66 -35.88 -48.08
N GLY A 833 12.30 -36.82 -47.20
CA GLY A 833 12.83 -36.89 -45.83
C GLY A 833 12.28 -35.84 -44.86
N ARG A 834 11.29 -35.03 -45.27
CA ARG A 834 10.60 -34.04 -44.43
C ARG A 834 9.16 -34.48 -44.18
N VAL A 835 8.67 -34.24 -42.97
CA VAL A 835 7.27 -34.43 -42.63
C VAL A 835 6.47 -33.16 -42.95
N GLU A 836 5.19 -33.28 -43.26
CA GLU A 836 4.35 -32.12 -43.53
C GLU A 836 4.25 -31.14 -42.35
N ARG A 837 4.01 -29.86 -42.65
CA ARG A 837 3.76 -28.79 -41.67
C ARG A 837 2.53 -28.02 -42.13
N GLY A 838 1.62 -27.63 -41.24
CA GLY A 838 0.51 -26.74 -41.62
C GLY A 838 -0.84 -27.38 -41.85
N SER A 839 -0.88 -28.65 -42.29
CA SER A 839 -2.07 -29.26 -42.91
C SER A 839 -2.81 -28.27 -43.82
N GLY A 840 -2.14 -27.74 -44.84
CA GLY A 840 -2.64 -26.60 -45.62
C GLY A 840 -2.20 -25.26 -45.00
N ARG A 841 -3.11 -24.28 -44.94
CA ARG A 841 -2.82 -22.93 -44.40
C ARG A 841 -3.28 -22.70 -42.95
N TYR A 842 -3.79 -23.73 -42.28
CA TYR A 842 -4.38 -23.57 -40.94
C TYR A 842 -3.36 -23.10 -39.90
N ASP A 843 -2.13 -23.64 -39.89
CA ASP A 843 -1.10 -23.13 -38.98
C ASP A 843 -0.70 -21.68 -39.25
N GLU A 844 -0.71 -21.26 -40.52
CA GLU A 844 -0.45 -19.86 -40.90
C GLU A 844 -1.55 -18.95 -40.31
N TRP A 845 -2.81 -19.35 -40.46
CA TRP A 845 -3.94 -18.59 -39.90
C TRP A 845 -3.93 -18.57 -38.38
N ILE A 846 -3.57 -19.66 -37.70
CA ILE A 846 -3.41 -19.67 -36.23
C ILE A 846 -2.34 -18.66 -35.80
N ARG A 847 -1.18 -18.62 -36.48
CA ARG A 847 -0.12 -17.64 -36.20
C ARG A 847 -0.61 -16.21 -36.40
N GLN A 848 -1.29 -15.94 -37.51
CA GLN A 848 -1.83 -14.61 -37.82
C GLN A 848 -2.92 -14.17 -36.83
N VAL A 849 -3.78 -15.07 -36.36
CA VAL A 849 -4.72 -14.78 -35.27
C VAL A 849 -3.97 -14.50 -33.97
N ALA A 850 -2.94 -15.29 -33.64
CA ALA A 850 -2.16 -15.07 -32.43
C ALA A 850 -1.52 -13.67 -32.39
N GLU A 851 -0.92 -13.27 -33.51
CA GLU A 851 -0.27 -11.97 -33.68
C GLU A 851 -1.27 -10.81 -33.64
N SER A 852 -2.36 -10.91 -34.40
CA SER A 852 -3.38 -9.85 -34.48
C SER A 852 -4.14 -9.65 -33.16
N GLU A 853 -4.50 -10.75 -32.49
CA GLU A 853 -5.20 -10.71 -31.20
C GLU A 853 -4.25 -10.52 -30.02
N LYS A 854 -2.93 -10.52 -30.25
CA LYS A 854 -1.89 -10.45 -29.22
C LYS A 854 -2.11 -11.52 -28.14
N VAL A 855 -2.32 -12.75 -28.57
CA VAL A 855 -2.51 -13.92 -27.70
C VAL A 855 -1.29 -14.85 -27.79
N PRO A 856 -0.82 -15.45 -26.69
CA PRO A 856 0.31 -16.38 -26.70
C PRO A 856 0.08 -17.56 -27.64
N LEU A 857 1.15 -18.02 -28.29
CA LEU A 857 1.13 -19.16 -29.21
C LEU A 857 2.28 -20.13 -28.92
N VAL A 858 1.96 -21.43 -28.93
CA VAL A 858 2.96 -22.49 -29.09
C VAL A 858 2.89 -23.03 -30.53
N ASP A 859 4.00 -22.97 -31.25
CA ASP A 859 4.14 -23.59 -32.58
C ASP A 859 4.40 -25.10 -32.44
N HIS A 860 3.35 -25.80 -31.99
CA HIS A 860 3.36 -27.23 -31.75
C HIS A 860 3.69 -28.04 -33.01
N THR A 861 3.22 -27.60 -34.19
CA THR A 861 3.59 -28.19 -35.48
C THR A 861 5.09 -28.19 -35.67
N ARG A 862 5.75 -27.04 -35.48
CA ARG A 862 7.20 -26.92 -35.66
C ARG A 862 7.93 -27.88 -34.72
N LEU A 863 7.55 -27.87 -33.44
CA LEU A 863 8.17 -28.72 -32.42
C LEU A 863 8.04 -30.22 -32.76
N ILE A 864 6.85 -30.65 -33.17
CA ILE A 864 6.60 -32.05 -33.54
C ILE A 864 7.35 -32.41 -34.83
N ALA A 865 7.26 -31.58 -35.88
CA ALA A 865 7.88 -31.88 -37.15
C ALA A 865 9.41 -31.96 -37.05
N ASP A 866 10.04 -31.01 -36.34
CA ASP A 866 11.48 -31.03 -36.08
C ASP A 866 11.90 -32.31 -35.34
N ARG A 867 11.09 -32.75 -34.37
CA ARG A 867 11.37 -33.97 -33.61
C ARG A 867 11.14 -35.24 -34.44
N TYR A 868 10.09 -35.30 -35.25
CA TYR A 868 9.81 -36.43 -36.13
C TYR A 868 10.90 -36.60 -37.18
N GLU A 869 11.36 -35.50 -37.78
CA GLU A 869 12.48 -35.51 -38.73
C GLU A 869 13.79 -36.04 -38.10
N GLN A 870 14.03 -35.77 -36.81
CA GLN A 870 15.18 -36.32 -36.07
C GLN A 870 15.08 -37.83 -35.82
N LEU A 871 13.88 -38.34 -35.53
CA LEU A 871 13.65 -39.78 -35.29
C LEU A 871 13.63 -40.56 -36.61
N GLY A 872 13.21 -39.91 -37.70
CA GLY A 872 13.09 -40.52 -39.01
C GLY A 872 11.78 -41.29 -39.21
N HIS A 873 11.42 -41.49 -40.48
CA HIS A 873 10.10 -42.00 -40.89
C HIS A 873 9.74 -43.37 -40.30
N ALA A 874 10.70 -44.29 -40.16
CA ALA A 874 10.44 -45.63 -39.65
C ALA A 874 9.97 -45.64 -38.19
N GLU A 875 10.62 -44.86 -37.32
CA GLU A 875 10.24 -44.75 -35.91
C GLU A 875 8.91 -43.99 -35.77
N VAL A 876 8.73 -42.90 -36.53
CA VAL A 876 7.50 -42.11 -36.50
C VAL A 876 6.29 -42.93 -36.97
N ASN A 877 6.44 -43.84 -37.94
CA ASN A 877 5.36 -44.74 -38.36
C ASN A 877 4.76 -45.56 -37.20
N ALA A 878 5.57 -45.95 -36.21
CA ALA A 878 5.08 -46.69 -35.04
C ALA A 878 4.16 -45.84 -34.14
N PHE A 879 4.24 -44.51 -34.23
CA PHE A 879 3.35 -43.62 -33.50
C PHE A 879 1.95 -43.54 -34.10
N PHE A 880 1.68 -44.07 -35.29
CA PHE A 880 0.43 -43.89 -36.01
C PHE A 880 -0.24 -45.25 -36.31
N PRO A 881 -0.88 -45.89 -35.30
CA PRO A 881 -1.34 -47.29 -35.40
C PRO A 881 -2.59 -47.49 -36.26
N ARG A 882 -3.28 -46.40 -36.63
CA ARG A 882 -4.58 -46.45 -37.34
C ARG A 882 -4.54 -45.76 -38.69
N ASP A 883 -4.07 -44.51 -38.70
CA ASP A 883 -4.03 -43.63 -39.87
C ASP A 883 -2.92 -42.59 -39.67
N HIS A 884 -2.68 -41.73 -40.65
CA HIS A 884 -1.62 -40.72 -40.59
C HIS A 884 -1.92 -39.54 -39.65
N VAL A 885 -3.03 -39.51 -38.92
CA VAL A 885 -3.44 -38.37 -38.08
C VAL A 885 -3.44 -38.71 -36.59
N HIS A 886 -3.88 -39.92 -36.24
CA HIS A 886 -4.12 -40.30 -34.86
C HIS A 886 -2.96 -41.10 -34.27
N THR A 887 -2.44 -40.61 -33.14
CA THR A 887 -1.27 -41.19 -32.49
C THR A 887 -1.60 -42.33 -31.52
N SER A 888 -0.63 -43.22 -31.29
CA SER A 888 -0.56 -44.15 -30.17
C SER A 888 -0.29 -43.42 -28.85
N ALA A 889 -0.21 -44.15 -27.73
CA ALA A 889 0.15 -43.58 -26.43
C ALA A 889 1.53 -42.91 -26.46
N ASP A 890 2.51 -43.52 -27.12
CA ASP A 890 3.88 -43.00 -27.20
C ASP A 890 3.96 -41.74 -28.06
N GLY A 891 3.26 -41.74 -29.20
CA GLY A 891 3.13 -40.53 -30.04
C GLY A 891 2.43 -39.39 -29.30
N ALA A 892 1.35 -39.69 -28.57
CA ALA A 892 0.64 -38.71 -27.75
C ALA A 892 1.50 -38.16 -26.60
N ARG A 893 2.31 -39.01 -25.96
CA ARG A 893 3.25 -38.63 -24.91
C ARG A 893 4.35 -37.72 -25.44
N LEU A 894 4.91 -38.03 -26.62
CA LEU A 894 5.89 -37.16 -27.28
C LEU A 894 5.28 -35.80 -27.64
N ASN A 895 4.07 -35.78 -28.19
CA ASN A 895 3.39 -34.54 -28.51
C ASN A 895 3.07 -33.74 -27.24
N ALA A 896 2.62 -34.38 -26.15
CA ALA A 896 2.39 -33.69 -24.87
C ALA A 896 3.68 -33.10 -24.28
N PHE A 897 4.79 -33.84 -24.35
CA PHE A 897 6.12 -33.34 -23.96
C PHE A 897 6.51 -32.07 -24.75
N LEU A 898 6.27 -32.06 -26.05
CA LEU A 898 6.57 -30.91 -26.92
C LEU A 898 5.62 -29.74 -26.69
N ALA A 899 4.34 -29.99 -26.45
CA ALA A 899 3.39 -28.96 -26.03
C ALA A 899 3.85 -28.28 -24.73
N VAL A 900 4.24 -29.05 -23.72
CA VAL A 900 4.78 -28.53 -22.45
C VAL A 900 6.10 -27.78 -22.65
N SER A 901 6.99 -28.27 -23.52
CA SER A 901 8.21 -27.57 -23.92
C SER A 901 7.90 -26.18 -24.49
N GLY A 902 6.92 -26.11 -25.38
CA GLY A 902 6.40 -24.87 -25.94
C GLY A 902 5.77 -23.94 -24.91
N LEU A 903 4.90 -24.47 -24.04
CA LEU A 903 4.29 -23.68 -22.96
C LEU A 903 5.36 -23.09 -22.04
N LYS A 904 6.42 -23.84 -21.70
CA LYS A 904 7.59 -23.30 -20.98
C LYS A 904 8.29 -22.19 -21.76
N GLY A 905 8.33 -22.29 -23.08
CA GLY A 905 8.85 -21.27 -23.99
C GLY A 905 8.11 -19.93 -23.90
N LEU A 906 6.84 -19.91 -23.47
CA LEU A 906 6.08 -18.68 -23.23
C LEU A 906 6.59 -17.87 -22.03
N ARG A 907 7.40 -18.49 -21.16
CA ARG A 907 8.07 -17.86 -19.99
C ARG A 907 7.08 -17.24 -18.98
N GLU A 908 5.87 -17.81 -18.89
CA GLU A 908 4.90 -17.45 -17.84
C GLU A 908 5.33 -18.03 -16.48
N GLN A 909 5.52 -17.18 -15.47
CA GLN A 909 6.07 -17.60 -14.17
C GLN A 909 5.15 -18.58 -13.45
N TRP A 910 3.83 -18.36 -13.50
CA TRP A 910 2.86 -19.23 -12.84
C TRP A 910 2.87 -20.64 -13.46
N LEU A 911 3.12 -20.74 -14.77
CA LEU A 911 3.17 -22.01 -15.48
C LEU A 911 4.37 -22.85 -15.00
N VAL A 912 5.55 -22.24 -14.87
CA VAL A 912 6.76 -22.92 -14.38
C VAL A 912 6.56 -23.48 -12.98
N VAL A 913 5.89 -22.73 -12.10
CA VAL A 913 5.57 -23.16 -10.73
C VAL A 913 4.57 -24.32 -10.70
N ALA A 914 3.62 -24.33 -11.65
CA ALA A 914 2.57 -25.33 -11.76
C ALA A 914 3.02 -26.68 -12.35
N LEU A 915 4.24 -26.78 -12.89
CA LEU A 915 4.76 -28.03 -13.47
C LEU A 915 5.05 -29.09 -12.40
N SER A 916 4.74 -30.35 -12.71
CA SER A 916 5.16 -31.51 -11.92
C SER A 916 6.68 -31.69 -12.00
N HIS A 917 7.23 -32.66 -11.24
CA HIS A 917 8.65 -33.02 -11.40
C HIS A 917 8.98 -33.36 -12.87
N ALA A 918 8.13 -34.16 -13.53
CA ALA A 918 8.30 -34.50 -14.94
C ALA A 918 8.23 -33.26 -15.85
N GLY A 919 7.26 -32.37 -15.62
CA GLY A 919 7.14 -31.10 -16.36
C GLY A 919 8.36 -30.19 -16.23
N ARG A 920 8.96 -30.13 -15.03
CA ARG A 920 10.17 -29.33 -14.79
C ARG A 920 11.38 -29.83 -15.59
N GLN A 921 11.48 -31.15 -15.83
CA GLN A 921 12.55 -31.76 -16.63
C GLN A 921 12.40 -31.56 -18.15
N VAL A 922 11.22 -31.20 -18.64
CA VAL A 922 11.01 -30.91 -20.07
C VAL A 922 11.86 -29.70 -20.49
N PRO A 923 12.71 -29.77 -21.53
CA PRO A 923 13.47 -28.61 -22.01
C PRO A 923 12.56 -27.46 -22.42
N VAL A 924 13.01 -26.22 -22.23
CA VAL A 924 12.29 -25.05 -22.74
C VAL A 924 12.39 -25.05 -24.27
N ALA A 925 11.27 -24.83 -24.97
CA ALA A 925 11.28 -24.74 -26.41
C ALA A 925 12.12 -23.56 -26.89
N GLU A 926 12.68 -23.68 -28.10
CA GLU A 926 13.36 -22.56 -28.74
C GLU A 926 12.40 -21.37 -28.87
N PRO A 927 12.86 -20.12 -28.66
CA PRO A 927 11.99 -18.94 -28.76
C PRO A 927 11.33 -18.76 -30.12
N SER A 928 11.88 -19.34 -31.19
CA SER A 928 11.29 -19.35 -32.53
C SER A 928 10.03 -20.22 -32.65
N ALA A 929 9.82 -21.13 -31.69
CA ALA A 929 8.68 -22.05 -31.64
C ALA A 929 7.54 -21.52 -30.76
N VAL A 930 7.61 -20.26 -30.33
CA VAL A 930 6.57 -19.61 -29.54
C VAL A 930 6.38 -18.16 -29.97
N PHE A 931 5.17 -17.62 -29.78
CA PHE A 931 4.92 -16.19 -29.83
C PHE A 931 4.41 -15.72 -28.47
N VAL A 932 5.10 -14.71 -27.91
CA VAL A 932 4.76 -14.08 -26.64
C VAL A 932 4.30 -12.66 -26.94
N PRO A 933 3.04 -12.29 -26.68
CA PRO A 933 2.53 -10.97 -27.01
C PRO A 933 3.19 -9.89 -26.14
N PRO A 934 3.33 -8.66 -26.67
CA PRO A 934 3.74 -7.51 -25.86
C PRO A 934 2.72 -7.27 -24.74
N GLN A 935 3.14 -7.34 -23.48
CA GLN A 935 2.26 -7.10 -22.33
C GLN A 935 1.99 -5.59 -22.16
N PRO A 936 0.74 -5.15 -21.92
CA PRO A 936 0.48 -3.77 -21.51
C PRO A 936 1.04 -3.53 -20.09
N PRO A 937 1.42 -2.28 -19.75
CA PRO A 937 1.80 -1.95 -18.39
C PRO A 937 0.62 -2.20 -17.44
N PRO A 938 0.86 -2.60 -16.18
CA PRO A 938 -0.20 -2.71 -15.18
C PRO A 938 -0.95 -1.38 -14.99
N PRO A 939 -2.24 -1.39 -14.63
CA PRO A 939 -2.94 -0.20 -14.19
C PRO A 939 -2.22 0.45 -12.99
N GLY A 940 -1.94 1.74 -13.06
CA GLY A 940 -1.34 2.51 -11.95
C GLY A 940 0.18 2.68 -11.97
N VAL A 941 0.87 2.49 -13.10
CA VAL A 941 2.30 2.83 -13.25
C VAL A 941 2.44 4.03 -14.19
N ASP A 942 2.98 5.12 -13.66
CA ASP A 942 3.23 6.37 -14.39
C ASP A 942 4.21 6.15 -15.55
N ARG A 943 4.11 6.96 -16.61
CA ARG A 943 4.88 6.78 -17.85
C ARG A 943 6.39 6.95 -17.66
N ASP A 944 6.83 7.58 -16.57
CA ASP A 944 8.23 7.98 -16.35
C ASP A 944 9.13 6.89 -15.72
N GLU A 945 8.58 5.81 -15.17
CA GLU A 945 9.39 4.68 -14.65
C GLU A 945 9.85 3.69 -15.74
N ARG A 946 9.53 3.96 -17.02
CA ARG A 946 9.82 3.04 -18.14
C ARG A 946 11.29 2.96 -18.52
N GLU A 947 12.11 3.95 -18.17
CA GLU A 947 13.48 4.02 -18.69
C GLU A 947 14.53 3.24 -17.87
N VAL A 948 14.24 2.78 -16.64
CA VAL A 948 15.30 2.22 -15.76
C VAL A 948 14.90 0.86 -15.13
N PHE A 949 14.50 -0.10 -15.96
CA PHE A 949 14.55 -1.55 -15.61
C PHE A 949 13.44 -2.15 -14.73
N GLY A 950 12.21 -1.63 -14.73
CA GLY A 950 11.17 -2.05 -13.79
C GLY A 950 10.40 -3.35 -14.08
N LYS A 951 9.71 -3.47 -15.22
CA LYS A 951 8.67 -4.51 -15.39
C LYS A 951 8.52 -5.11 -16.80
N TRP A 952 9.50 -4.89 -17.69
CA TRP A 952 9.45 -5.35 -19.09
C TRP A 952 10.35 -6.56 -19.40
N LEU A 953 11.28 -6.93 -18.50
CA LEU A 953 12.10 -8.14 -18.65
C LEU A 953 11.58 -9.24 -17.71
N ASN A 954 11.11 -10.36 -18.27
CA ASN A 954 10.91 -11.61 -17.52
C ASN A 954 12.29 -12.19 -17.14
N LEU A 955 12.95 -11.61 -16.14
CA LEU A 955 14.20 -12.15 -15.59
C LEU A 955 13.88 -13.40 -14.74
N PRO A 956 14.48 -14.57 -15.03
CA PRO A 956 14.18 -15.79 -14.30
C PRO A 956 14.63 -15.66 -12.84
N ALA A 957 13.86 -16.22 -11.93
CA ALA A 957 14.29 -16.53 -10.57
C ALA A 957 14.87 -17.96 -10.52
N PRO A 958 15.66 -18.31 -9.48
CA PRO A 958 15.99 -19.70 -9.21
C PRO A 958 14.73 -20.56 -9.16
N ALA A 959 14.70 -21.65 -9.91
CA ALA A 959 13.54 -22.54 -10.02
C ALA A 959 13.38 -23.40 -8.76
N ASP A 960 14.49 -23.77 -8.12
CA ASP A 960 14.53 -24.45 -6.83
C ASP A 960 15.47 -23.69 -5.88
N PRO A 961 14.94 -22.97 -4.87
CA PRO A 961 15.79 -22.18 -3.98
C PRO A 961 16.74 -23.02 -3.12
N ALA A 962 16.52 -24.33 -2.99
CA ALA A 962 17.41 -25.22 -2.25
C ALA A 962 18.69 -25.57 -3.02
N LEU A 963 18.69 -25.43 -4.35
CA LEU A 963 19.87 -25.70 -5.17
C LEU A 963 20.79 -24.47 -5.22
N PRO A 964 22.13 -24.69 -5.30
CA PRO A 964 23.06 -23.63 -5.68
C PRO A 964 22.65 -22.98 -7.00
N THR A 965 23.01 -21.71 -7.19
CA THR A 965 22.65 -20.95 -8.40
C THR A 965 23.89 -20.45 -9.12
N ILE A 966 23.93 -20.70 -10.44
CA ILE A 966 24.82 -20.05 -11.37
C ILE A 966 24.11 -18.78 -11.87
N TRP A 967 24.56 -17.63 -11.39
CA TRP A 967 24.08 -16.31 -11.81
C TRP A 967 24.89 -15.82 -12.99
N LEU A 968 24.25 -15.58 -14.14
CA LEU A 968 24.90 -14.88 -15.25
C LEU A 968 24.55 -13.40 -15.16
N ILE A 969 25.55 -12.53 -15.11
CA ILE A 969 25.38 -11.08 -15.17
C ILE A 969 26.17 -10.52 -16.35
N GLY A 970 25.62 -9.50 -17.01
CA GLY A 970 26.24 -8.98 -18.21
C GLY A 970 25.34 -8.14 -19.10
N ASP A 971 25.85 -7.91 -20.31
CA ASP A 971 25.23 -7.10 -21.35
C ASP A 971 24.40 -7.91 -22.37
N SER A 972 24.08 -7.29 -23.51
CA SER A 972 23.22 -7.88 -24.54
C SER A 972 23.79 -9.13 -25.22
N THR A 973 25.10 -9.35 -25.11
CA THR A 973 25.75 -10.55 -25.65
C THR A 973 25.74 -11.73 -24.68
N VAL A 974 25.36 -11.50 -23.42
CA VAL A 974 25.03 -12.56 -22.44
C VAL A 974 23.53 -12.86 -22.45
N ARG A 975 22.68 -11.85 -22.67
CA ARG A 975 21.23 -12.03 -22.86
C ARG A 975 20.65 -10.99 -23.79
N ASN A 976 19.77 -11.41 -24.71
CA ASN A 976 19.13 -10.46 -25.61
C ASN A 976 18.27 -9.39 -24.90
N GLY A 977 18.15 -8.20 -25.52
CA GLY A 977 17.56 -6.98 -24.94
C GLY A 977 16.33 -7.19 -24.05
N ARG A 978 15.24 -7.74 -24.62
CA ARG A 978 13.97 -7.95 -23.92
C ARG A 978 13.83 -9.31 -23.23
N GLY A 979 14.80 -10.21 -23.37
CA GLY A 979 14.69 -11.58 -22.87
C GLY A 979 13.64 -12.43 -23.59
N THR A 980 13.21 -12.05 -24.80
CA THR A 980 12.11 -12.70 -25.55
C THR A 980 12.51 -13.17 -26.95
N GLY A 981 13.70 -12.81 -27.47
CA GLY A 981 14.10 -13.18 -28.84
C GLY A 981 13.45 -12.38 -29.96
N TYR A 982 12.72 -11.29 -29.65
CA TYR A 982 11.92 -10.51 -30.61
C TYR A 982 12.69 -10.02 -31.87
N ASN A 983 13.99 -9.74 -31.75
CA ASN A 983 14.83 -9.32 -32.89
C ASN A 983 15.69 -10.44 -33.48
N LYS A 984 15.49 -11.70 -33.07
CA LYS A 984 16.40 -12.84 -33.33
C LYS A 984 17.81 -12.68 -32.76
N GLU A 985 18.08 -11.61 -32.01
CA GLU A 985 19.31 -11.42 -31.23
C GLU A 985 19.30 -12.37 -30.03
N PHE A 986 20.41 -13.05 -29.75
CA PHE A 986 20.57 -13.95 -28.60
C PHE A 986 21.95 -13.77 -27.97
N GLY A 987 21.99 -13.82 -26.64
CA GLY A 987 23.25 -13.87 -25.90
C GLY A 987 23.62 -15.31 -25.58
N TRP A 988 24.91 -15.59 -25.39
CA TRP A 988 25.37 -16.95 -25.10
C TRP A 988 24.83 -17.49 -23.76
N GLY A 989 24.43 -16.62 -22.84
CA GLY A 989 23.85 -17.02 -21.56
C GLY A 989 22.44 -17.61 -21.68
N ASP A 990 21.72 -17.39 -22.79
CA ASP A 990 20.37 -17.95 -23.00
C ASP A 990 20.38 -19.49 -23.19
N PRO A 991 21.20 -20.08 -24.08
CA PRO A 991 21.32 -21.54 -24.22
C PRO A 991 22.19 -22.20 -23.13
N PHE A 992 22.85 -21.42 -22.28
CA PHE A 992 23.88 -21.89 -21.35
C PHE A 992 23.40 -22.95 -20.34
N ALA A 993 22.12 -22.93 -19.96
CA ALA A 993 21.56 -23.90 -19.01
C ALA A 993 21.61 -25.36 -19.52
N ALA A 994 21.69 -25.57 -20.85
CA ALA A 994 21.71 -26.91 -21.45
C ALA A 994 22.93 -27.76 -21.04
N TYR A 995 24.02 -27.11 -20.61
CA TYR A 995 25.28 -27.77 -20.25
C TYR A 995 25.33 -28.26 -18.79
N PHE A 996 24.26 -28.01 -18.01
CA PHE A 996 24.21 -28.33 -16.59
C PHE A 996 23.07 -29.30 -16.27
N TYR A 997 23.26 -30.09 -15.21
CA TYR A 997 22.21 -30.84 -14.56
C TYR A 997 21.36 -29.87 -13.73
N THR A 998 20.27 -29.39 -14.30
CA THR A 998 19.35 -28.45 -13.64
C THR A 998 18.65 -29.03 -12.40
N ALA A 999 18.78 -30.34 -12.17
CA ALA A 999 18.40 -31.01 -10.92
C ALA A 999 19.40 -30.78 -9.76
N LYS A 1000 20.62 -30.32 -10.06
CA LYS A 1000 21.68 -30.06 -9.08
C LYS A 1000 22.00 -28.57 -8.91
N VAL A 1001 21.63 -27.74 -9.89
CA VAL A 1001 21.92 -26.31 -9.91
C VAL A 1001 20.84 -25.53 -10.63
N ASN A 1002 20.56 -24.30 -10.19
CA ASN A 1002 19.84 -23.33 -11.00
C ASN A 1002 20.82 -22.64 -11.96
N VAL A 1003 20.42 -22.39 -13.20
CA VAL A 1003 21.16 -21.51 -14.12
C VAL A 1003 20.27 -20.31 -14.42
N VAL A 1004 20.64 -19.13 -13.90
CA VAL A 1004 19.79 -17.95 -13.88
C VAL A 1004 20.50 -16.80 -14.59
N ASN A 1005 20.05 -16.53 -15.82
CA ASN A 1005 20.58 -15.43 -16.61
C ASN A 1005 19.93 -14.09 -16.23
N ARG A 1006 20.62 -13.27 -15.45
CA ARG A 1006 20.21 -11.92 -15.03
C ARG A 1006 20.88 -10.80 -15.82
N ALA A 1007 21.60 -11.11 -16.89
CA ALA A 1007 22.10 -10.09 -17.81
C ALA A 1007 20.97 -9.27 -18.41
N VAL A 1008 21.25 -8.02 -18.74
CA VAL A 1008 20.28 -7.06 -19.27
C VAL A 1008 20.87 -6.38 -20.50
N GLY A 1009 20.23 -6.55 -21.65
CA GLY A 1009 20.70 -5.93 -22.87
C GLY A 1009 20.65 -4.40 -22.80
N GLY A 1010 21.64 -3.76 -23.41
CA GLY A 1010 21.84 -2.31 -23.34
C GLY A 1010 22.57 -1.82 -22.09
N THR A 1011 22.83 -2.68 -21.09
CA THR A 1011 23.64 -2.30 -19.92
C THR A 1011 25.14 -2.53 -20.15
N GLY A 1012 25.97 -1.65 -19.60
CA GLY A 1012 27.39 -1.89 -19.30
C GLY A 1012 27.63 -2.02 -17.79
N ALA A 1013 28.88 -2.23 -17.38
CA ALA A 1013 29.29 -2.45 -16.00
C ALA A 1013 28.79 -1.35 -15.02
N ARG A 1014 28.77 -0.07 -15.44
CA ARG A 1014 28.19 1.04 -14.65
C ARG A 1014 26.67 0.91 -14.52
N THR A 1015 25.97 0.86 -15.64
CA THR A 1015 24.50 0.92 -15.67
C THR A 1015 23.83 -0.33 -15.11
N PHE A 1016 24.55 -1.45 -15.00
CA PHE A 1016 24.03 -2.68 -14.41
C PHE A 1016 23.94 -2.64 -12.86
N ARG A 1017 24.55 -1.64 -12.20
CA ARG A 1017 24.59 -1.55 -10.71
C ARG A 1017 23.20 -1.62 -10.07
N ALA A 1018 22.22 -0.90 -10.60
CA ALA A 1018 20.85 -0.92 -10.10
C ALA A 1018 20.21 -2.33 -10.17
N GLN A 1019 20.58 -3.13 -11.17
CA GLN A 1019 20.11 -4.51 -11.29
C GLN A 1019 20.89 -5.44 -10.34
N TRP A 1020 22.17 -5.20 -10.14
CA TRP A 1020 22.98 -5.93 -9.18
C TRP A 1020 22.49 -5.78 -7.74
N GLU A 1021 22.06 -4.58 -7.32
CA GLU A 1021 21.47 -4.35 -5.99
C GLU A 1021 20.22 -5.21 -5.73
N ARG A 1022 19.54 -5.66 -6.78
CA ARG A 1022 18.39 -6.59 -6.69
C ARG A 1022 18.80 -8.06 -6.70
N ILE A 1023 19.95 -8.38 -7.32
CA ILE A 1023 20.49 -9.75 -7.40
C ILE A 1023 21.25 -10.09 -6.12
N LEU A 1024 22.09 -9.18 -5.64
CA LEU A 1024 22.98 -9.39 -4.50
C LEU A 1024 22.26 -9.95 -3.25
N PRO A 1025 21.05 -9.49 -2.86
CA PRO A 1025 20.31 -10.10 -1.76
C PRO A 1025 19.96 -11.57 -1.96
N GLN A 1026 19.82 -12.03 -3.21
CA GLN A 1026 19.47 -13.40 -3.58
C GLN A 1026 20.69 -14.32 -3.69
N VAL A 1027 21.90 -13.77 -3.76
CA VAL A 1027 23.15 -14.54 -3.79
C VAL A 1027 23.40 -15.13 -2.40
N LYS A 1028 23.61 -16.45 -2.35
CA LYS A 1028 23.83 -17.23 -1.12
C LYS A 1028 25.13 -18.05 -1.16
N PRO A 1029 25.61 -18.53 0.00
CA PRO A 1029 26.80 -19.39 0.04
C PRO A 1029 26.70 -20.59 -0.90
N GLY A 1030 27.76 -20.85 -1.66
CA GLY A 1030 27.83 -21.93 -2.65
C GLY A 1030 27.33 -21.59 -4.06
N ASP A 1031 26.69 -20.42 -4.24
CA ASP A 1031 26.36 -19.90 -5.58
C ASP A 1031 27.64 -19.55 -6.37
N VAL A 1032 27.50 -19.45 -7.70
CA VAL A 1032 28.55 -19.02 -8.62
C VAL A 1032 28.04 -17.84 -9.44
N VAL A 1033 28.77 -16.73 -9.47
CA VAL A 1033 28.47 -15.57 -10.32
C VAL A 1033 29.43 -15.55 -11.50
N ILE A 1034 28.90 -15.55 -12.72
CA ILE A 1034 29.66 -15.46 -13.96
C ILE A 1034 29.33 -14.13 -14.63
N MET A 1035 30.35 -13.30 -14.84
CA MET A 1035 30.19 -11.93 -15.30
C MET A 1035 30.86 -11.68 -16.65
N GLN A 1036 30.15 -10.99 -17.55
CA GLN A 1036 30.73 -10.46 -18.80
C GLN A 1036 30.16 -9.08 -19.16
N PHE A 1037 31.03 -8.08 -19.29
CA PHE A 1037 30.70 -6.72 -19.73
C PHE A 1037 31.73 -6.20 -20.74
N GLY A 1038 31.41 -5.10 -21.42
CA GLY A 1038 32.34 -4.39 -22.31
C GLY A 1038 31.73 -3.91 -23.63
N HIS A 1039 30.63 -4.51 -24.11
CA HIS A 1039 30.05 -4.05 -25.38
C HIS A 1039 29.40 -2.67 -25.27
N ASN A 1040 28.82 -2.34 -24.10
CA ASN A 1040 28.09 -1.10 -23.83
C ASN A 1040 28.87 -0.11 -22.94
N ASP A 1041 30.14 -0.39 -22.64
CA ASP A 1041 30.98 0.40 -21.72
C ASP A 1041 31.82 1.47 -22.43
N ASN A 1042 31.30 2.02 -23.52
CA ASN A 1042 31.93 3.10 -24.28
C ASN A 1042 31.02 4.35 -24.33
N GLY A 1043 31.63 5.53 -24.47
CA GLY A 1043 30.91 6.80 -24.61
C GLY A 1043 30.28 7.31 -23.30
N ALA A 1044 29.42 8.33 -23.41
CA ALA A 1044 28.84 9.04 -22.26
C ALA A 1044 28.01 8.15 -21.30
N ARG A 1045 27.44 7.05 -21.83
CA ARG A 1045 26.63 6.09 -21.06
C ARG A 1045 27.46 5.01 -20.36
N GLY A 1046 28.71 4.77 -20.78
CA GLY A 1046 29.59 3.75 -20.23
C GLY A 1046 30.38 4.19 -18.99
N ALA A 1047 31.09 3.25 -18.38
CA ALA A 1047 32.10 3.54 -17.35
C ALA A 1047 33.31 4.29 -17.93
N LEU A 1048 34.14 4.89 -17.08
CA LEU A 1048 35.43 5.44 -17.52
C LEU A 1048 36.36 4.32 -18.00
N ARG A 1049 37.25 4.64 -18.94
CA ARG A 1049 38.19 3.67 -19.52
C ARG A 1049 39.29 3.34 -18.51
N GLY A 1050 39.73 2.08 -18.48
CA GLY A 1050 40.84 1.62 -17.64
C GLY A 1050 40.44 0.79 -16.42
N THR A 1051 41.45 0.46 -15.62
CA THR A 1051 41.35 -0.44 -14.45
C THR A 1051 41.50 0.27 -13.10
N GLY A 1052 41.96 1.53 -13.10
CA GLY A 1052 42.35 2.28 -11.91
C GLY A 1052 41.19 2.79 -11.06
N GLY A 1053 41.50 3.71 -10.14
CA GLY A 1053 40.53 4.30 -9.19
C GLY A 1053 39.93 5.63 -9.64
N GLU A 1054 40.15 6.02 -10.90
CA GLU A 1054 39.74 7.32 -11.42
C GLU A 1054 38.21 7.49 -11.38
N THR A 1055 37.79 8.73 -11.14
CA THR A 1055 36.39 9.13 -11.05
C THR A 1055 36.14 10.41 -11.83
N GLU A 1056 34.90 10.59 -12.29
CA GLU A 1056 34.46 11.80 -12.97
C GLU A 1056 33.01 12.08 -12.59
N GLU A 1057 32.72 13.32 -12.20
CA GLU A 1057 31.34 13.77 -11.98
C GLU A 1057 30.66 14.04 -13.33
N ARG A 1058 29.51 13.42 -13.56
CA ARG A 1058 28.70 13.60 -14.77
C ARG A 1058 27.24 13.79 -14.42
N GLU A 1059 26.51 14.50 -15.26
CA GLU A 1059 25.05 14.43 -15.22
C GLU A 1059 24.60 13.08 -15.81
N ASN A 1060 23.84 12.31 -15.04
CA ASN A 1060 23.24 11.09 -15.51
C ASN A 1060 22.23 11.42 -16.62
N ALA A 1061 22.49 10.93 -17.82
CA ALA A 1061 21.69 11.27 -19.00
C ALA A 1061 20.21 10.85 -18.88
N ALA A 1062 19.90 9.83 -18.06
CA ALA A 1062 18.56 9.30 -17.82
C ALA A 1062 17.84 10.00 -16.65
N THR A 1063 18.52 10.24 -15.51
CA THR A 1063 17.87 10.83 -14.33
C THR A 1063 18.02 12.35 -14.24
N LYS A 1064 18.89 12.94 -15.08
CA LYS A 1064 19.29 14.37 -15.01
C LYS A 1064 19.88 14.79 -13.67
N GLN A 1065 20.35 13.82 -12.87
CA GLN A 1065 20.98 14.06 -11.58
C GLN A 1065 22.50 13.96 -11.71
N PRO A 1066 23.29 14.70 -10.91
CA PRO A 1066 24.73 14.49 -10.84
C PRO A 1066 25.05 13.08 -10.30
N GLU A 1067 26.07 12.43 -10.88
CA GLU A 1067 26.58 11.13 -10.46
C GLU A 1067 28.11 11.04 -10.61
N THR A 1068 28.73 10.35 -9.65
CA THR A 1068 30.14 9.97 -9.73
C THR A 1068 30.30 8.71 -10.59
N VAL A 1069 31.07 8.83 -11.66
CA VAL A 1069 31.35 7.75 -12.62
C VAL A 1069 32.74 7.21 -12.40
N HIS A 1070 32.86 5.90 -12.19
CA HIS A 1070 34.15 5.23 -11.98
C HIS A 1070 34.67 4.53 -13.25
N THR A 1071 35.91 4.05 -13.20
CA THR A 1071 36.46 3.19 -14.26
C THR A 1071 35.76 1.84 -14.36
N PHE A 1072 35.87 1.22 -15.55
CA PHE A 1072 35.39 -0.14 -15.79
C PHE A 1072 35.93 -1.12 -14.74
N GLY A 1073 37.24 -1.07 -14.46
CA GLY A 1073 37.83 -1.97 -13.48
C GLY A 1073 37.34 -1.76 -12.05
N TRP A 1074 37.00 -0.52 -11.67
CA TRP A 1074 36.41 -0.24 -10.36
C TRP A 1074 35.08 -0.98 -10.18
N TYR A 1075 34.17 -0.92 -11.16
CA TYR A 1075 32.87 -1.60 -11.06
C TYR A 1075 33.02 -3.12 -10.99
N LEU A 1076 33.94 -3.70 -11.79
CA LEU A 1076 34.23 -5.13 -11.75
C LEU A 1076 34.72 -5.56 -10.35
N ARG A 1077 35.60 -4.78 -9.72
CA ARG A 1077 36.06 -5.04 -8.34
C ARG A 1077 34.92 -5.02 -7.33
N GLN A 1078 33.97 -4.10 -7.46
CA GLN A 1078 32.80 -4.07 -6.57
C GLN A 1078 31.96 -5.34 -6.68
N TYR A 1079 31.61 -5.76 -7.91
CA TYR A 1079 30.83 -6.99 -8.10
C TYR A 1079 31.50 -8.22 -7.50
N ILE A 1080 32.82 -8.35 -7.70
CA ILE A 1080 33.62 -9.45 -7.14
C ILE A 1080 33.62 -9.39 -5.62
N ALA A 1081 33.90 -8.23 -5.03
CA ALA A 1081 33.98 -8.06 -3.58
C ALA A 1081 32.63 -8.33 -2.90
N GLU A 1082 31.54 -7.80 -3.46
CA GLU A 1082 30.19 -7.95 -2.90
C GLU A 1082 29.67 -9.39 -2.99
N ALA A 1083 29.96 -10.09 -4.09
CA ALA A 1083 29.61 -11.51 -4.22
C ALA A 1083 30.42 -12.39 -3.27
N ARG A 1084 31.72 -12.12 -3.12
CA ARG A 1084 32.58 -12.84 -2.16
C ARG A 1084 32.15 -12.61 -0.72
N ALA A 1085 31.66 -11.42 -0.38
CA ALA A 1085 31.08 -11.13 0.94
C ALA A 1085 29.80 -11.95 1.25
N ARG A 1086 29.24 -12.66 0.26
CA ARG A 1086 28.12 -13.60 0.40
C ARG A 1086 28.54 -15.07 0.27
N ASP A 1087 29.85 -15.36 0.37
CA ASP A 1087 30.44 -16.69 0.17
C ASP A 1087 30.09 -17.32 -1.19
N ALA A 1088 29.89 -16.49 -2.22
CA ALA A 1088 29.71 -16.95 -3.59
C ALA A 1088 31.04 -16.98 -4.34
N ARG A 1089 31.21 -18.01 -5.18
CA ARG A 1089 32.35 -18.09 -6.12
C ARG A 1089 32.10 -17.15 -7.30
N PHE A 1090 33.16 -16.64 -7.90
CA PHE A 1090 33.05 -15.65 -8.97
C PHE A 1090 33.93 -16.03 -10.17
N VAL A 1091 33.45 -15.79 -11.39
CA VAL A 1091 34.22 -15.94 -12.63
C VAL A 1091 34.05 -14.70 -13.49
N VAL A 1092 35.17 -14.18 -14.01
CA VAL A 1092 35.18 -13.06 -14.96
C VAL A 1092 35.40 -13.57 -16.37
N CYS A 1093 34.55 -13.17 -17.31
CA CYS A 1093 34.70 -13.45 -18.73
C CYS A 1093 35.06 -12.18 -19.50
N SER A 1094 35.95 -12.27 -20.49
CA SER A 1094 36.09 -11.19 -21.48
C SER A 1094 34.84 -11.10 -22.37
N LEU A 1095 34.54 -9.91 -22.91
CA LEU A 1095 33.48 -9.74 -23.91
C LEU A 1095 33.70 -10.63 -25.15
N VAL A 1096 32.64 -11.17 -25.74
CA VAL A 1096 32.73 -11.93 -26.99
C VAL A 1096 33.23 -11.05 -28.16
N PRO A 1097 33.87 -11.61 -29.21
CA PRO A 1097 34.30 -10.80 -30.35
C PRO A 1097 33.10 -10.27 -31.14
N ARG A 1098 33.25 -9.06 -31.69
CA ARG A 1098 32.30 -8.54 -32.69
C ARG A 1098 32.64 -9.16 -34.04
N ASN A 1099 31.64 -9.35 -34.91
CA ASN A 1099 31.81 -9.70 -36.32
C ASN A 1099 32.43 -8.51 -37.08
N ARG A 1100 33.72 -8.27 -36.86
CA ARG A 1100 34.55 -7.24 -37.50
C ARG A 1100 35.86 -7.87 -37.88
N TRP A 1101 36.13 -7.89 -39.18
CA TRP A 1101 37.28 -8.56 -39.76
C TRP A 1101 38.33 -7.55 -40.22
N SER A 1102 39.60 -7.90 -40.02
CA SER A 1102 40.78 -7.25 -40.62
C SER A 1102 41.75 -8.36 -40.99
N ASP A 1103 42.30 -8.31 -42.21
CA ASP A 1103 43.33 -9.25 -42.67
C ASP A 1103 42.94 -10.73 -42.52
N GLY A 1104 41.67 -11.06 -42.80
CA GLY A 1104 41.14 -12.43 -42.71
C GLY A 1104 40.99 -12.96 -41.28
N LYS A 1105 41.00 -12.06 -40.29
CA LYS A 1105 40.91 -12.39 -38.86
C LYS A 1105 39.87 -11.52 -38.16
N VAL A 1106 39.11 -12.12 -37.25
CA VAL A 1106 38.16 -11.35 -36.43
C VAL A 1106 38.89 -10.56 -35.34
N GLY A 1107 38.44 -9.33 -35.09
CA GLY A 1107 39.09 -8.42 -34.16
C GLY A 1107 39.06 -8.89 -32.70
N ARG A 1108 40.22 -8.85 -32.04
CA ARG A 1108 40.37 -9.13 -30.60
C ARG A 1108 40.43 -7.86 -29.77
N ALA A 1109 39.93 -7.93 -28.54
CA ALA A 1109 39.82 -6.82 -27.59
C ALA A 1109 40.88 -6.85 -26.48
N GLY A 1110 42.07 -7.36 -26.79
CA GLY A 1110 43.15 -7.66 -25.83
C GLY A 1110 43.70 -6.46 -25.07
N ASP A 1111 43.69 -5.26 -25.67
CA ASP A 1111 44.20 -4.01 -25.05
C ASP A 1111 43.08 -3.06 -24.59
N SER A 1112 41.85 -3.57 -24.47
CA SER A 1112 40.66 -2.79 -24.09
C SER A 1112 39.84 -3.53 -23.02
N HIS A 1113 38.51 -3.48 -23.04
CA HIS A 1113 37.64 -4.10 -22.03
C HIS A 1113 37.94 -5.59 -21.79
N GLY A 1114 38.36 -6.35 -22.82
CA GLY A 1114 38.78 -7.74 -22.67
C GLY A 1114 40.08 -7.87 -21.86
N GLY A 1115 41.07 -7.06 -22.17
CA GLY A 1115 42.32 -6.94 -21.41
C GLY A 1115 42.14 -6.40 -20.00
N TRP A 1116 41.28 -5.41 -19.81
CA TRP A 1116 40.97 -4.84 -18.49
C TRP A 1116 40.25 -5.86 -17.60
N ALA A 1117 39.30 -6.63 -18.15
CA ALA A 1117 38.67 -7.73 -17.43
C ALA A 1117 39.70 -8.78 -16.99
N ARG A 1118 40.66 -9.13 -17.87
CA ARG A 1118 41.78 -10.03 -17.55
C ARG A 1118 42.65 -9.47 -16.42
N ALA A 1119 43.02 -8.19 -16.50
CA ALA A 1119 43.84 -7.53 -15.50
C ALA A 1119 43.16 -7.50 -14.11
N ILE A 1120 41.86 -7.18 -14.04
CA ILE A 1120 41.12 -7.19 -12.77
C ILE A 1120 40.95 -8.61 -12.22
N ALA A 1121 40.73 -9.61 -13.08
CA ALA A 1121 40.67 -10.99 -12.64
C ALA A 1121 42.00 -11.45 -12.01
N ALA A 1122 43.13 -11.10 -12.64
CA ALA A 1122 44.46 -11.35 -12.09
C ALA A 1122 44.70 -10.59 -10.77
N GLU A 1123 44.36 -9.29 -10.73
CA GLU A 1123 44.51 -8.43 -9.54
C GLU A 1123 43.72 -9.00 -8.33
N THR A 1124 42.51 -9.50 -8.57
CA THR A 1124 41.62 -9.98 -7.51
C THR A 1124 41.76 -11.48 -7.21
N GLY A 1125 42.63 -12.20 -7.93
CA GLY A 1125 42.73 -13.66 -7.86
C GLY A 1125 41.43 -14.37 -8.24
N THR A 1126 40.68 -13.82 -9.19
CA THR A 1126 39.41 -14.38 -9.67
C THR A 1126 39.65 -15.21 -10.93
N PRO A 1127 39.06 -16.42 -11.08
CA PRO A 1127 39.12 -17.17 -12.32
C PRO A 1127 38.68 -16.35 -13.54
N PHE A 1128 39.46 -16.45 -14.61
CA PHE A 1128 39.24 -15.70 -15.85
C PHE A 1128 39.03 -16.63 -17.03
N VAL A 1129 37.99 -16.35 -17.83
CA VAL A 1129 37.72 -17.04 -19.09
C VAL A 1129 37.82 -16.06 -20.26
N ASP A 1130 38.74 -16.32 -21.18
CA ASP A 1130 38.96 -15.44 -22.33
C ASP A 1130 38.03 -15.76 -23.51
N LEU A 1131 36.73 -15.50 -23.34
CA LEU A 1131 35.73 -15.72 -24.39
C LEU A 1131 36.05 -14.94 -25.68
N ASN A 1132 36.67 -13.77 -25.56
CA ASN A 1132 37.06 -12.97 -26.72
C ASN A 1132 37.97 -13.75 -27.68
N THR A 1133 39.07 -14.30 -27.14
CA THR A 1133 40.06 -15.05 -27.91
C THR A 1133 39.50 -16.39 -28.36
N LEU A 1134 38.89 -17.16 -27.45
CA LEU A 1134 38.40 -18.50 -27.76
C LEU A 1134 37.33 -18.52 -28.85
N ILE A 1135 36.40 -17.57 -28.82
CA ILE A 1135 35.35 -17.45 -29.84
C ILE A 1135 35.95 -16.85 -31.12
N ALA A 1136 36.92 -15.94 -31.02
CA ALA A 1136 37.58 -15.38 -32.19
C ALA A 1136 38.34 -16.45 -32.99
N ASP A 1137 39.03 -17.36 -32.30
CA ASP A 1137 39.73 -18.46 -32.93
C ASP A 1137 38.77 -19.44 -33.61
N TYR A 1138 37.59 -19.66 -33.04
CA TYR A 1138 36.54 -20.43 -33.71
C TYR A 1138 36.01 -19.73 -34.96
N TYR A 1139 35.69 -18.43 -34.89
CA TYR A 1139 35.22 -17.67 -36.04
C TYR A 1139 36.27 -17.62 -37.16
N ASP A 1140 37.54 -17.42 -36.81
CA ASP A 1140 38.66 -17.51 -37.76
C ASP A 1140 38.71 -18.87 -38.48
N SER A 1141 38.37 -19.96 -37.78
CA SER A 1141 38.41 -21.31 -38.35
C SER A 1141 37.31 -21.60 -39.37
N ILE A 1142 36.15 -20.94 -39.25
CA ILE A 1142 35.02 -21.10 -40.17
C ILE A 1142 34.96 -20.00 -41.25
N GLY A 1143 35.74 -18.94 -41.07
CA GLY A 1143 35.84 -17.81 -42.01
C GLY A 1143 34.67 -16.82 -41.89
N GLU A 1144 34.83 -15.68 -42.59
CA GLU A 1144 33.93 -14.52 -42.48
C GLU A 1144 32.49 -14.80 -42.91
N GLU A 1145 32.30 -15.51 -44.03
CA GLU A 1145 30.97 -15.80 -44.58
C GLU A 1145 30.14 -16.69 -43.64
N GLN A 1146 30.74 -17.78 -43.14
CA GLN A 1146 30.05 -18.69 -42.21
C GLN A 1146 29.83 -18.01 -40.85
N THR A 1147 30.77 -17.17 -40.41
CA THR A 1147 30.60 -16.36 -39.20
C THR A 1147 29.43 -15.40 -39.34
N ALA A 1148 29.27 -14.71 -40.48
CA ALA A 1148 28.16 -13.79 -40.69
C ALA A 1148 26.78 -14.46 -40.56
N ALA A 1149 26.65 -15.74 -40.95
CA ALA A 1149 25.43 -16.52 -40.79
C ALA A 1149 25.06 -16.84 -39.33
N LEU A 1150 25.99 -16.64 -38.39
CA LEU A 1150 25.77 -16.82 -36.94
C LEU A 1150 25.27 -15.55 -36.25
N PHE A 1151 25.16 -14.43 -36.97
CA PHE A 1151 24.71 -13.15 -36.41
C PHE A 1151 23.27 -12.79 -36.79
N ALA A 1152 22.59 -12.09 -35.88
CA ALA A 1152 21.26 -11.52 -36.09
C ALA A 1152 21.34 -10.09 -36.61
N ASP A 1153 22.43 -9.38 -36.29
CA ASP A 1153 22.79 -8.09 -36.85
C ASP A 1153 24.17 -8.12 -37.53
N LYS A 1154 24.61 -7.02 -38.13
CA LYS A 1154 25.86 -7.00 -38.90
C LYS A 1154 27.13 -7.22 -38.08
N THR A 1155 27.10 -7.02 -36.76
CA THR A 1155 28.32 -6.82 -35.96
C THR A 1155 28.35 -7.44 -34.57
N THR A 1156 27.27 -7.41 -33.78
CA THR A 1156 27.37 -7.55 -32.32
C THR A 1156 26.56 -8.71 -31.78
N HIS A 1157 25.28 -8.84 -32.13
CA HIS A 1157 24.43 -9.87 -31.56
C HIS A 1157 24.38 -11.10 -32.44
N THR A 1158 24.67 -12.26 -31.85
CA THR A 1158 24.47 -13.54 -32.51
C THR A 1158 22.99 -13.84 -32.69
N ASN A 1159 22.65 -14.68 -33.67
CA ASN A 1159 21.38 -15.37 -33.67
C ASN A 1159 21.44 -16.60 -32.75
N TRP A 1160 20.37 -17.40 -32.67
CA TRP A 1160 20.33 -18.55 -31.75
C TRP A 1160 21.46 -19.56 -32.03
N ALA A 1161 21.75 -19.84 -33.30
CA ALA A 1161 22.82 -20.76 -33.66
C ALA A 1161 24.20 -20.25 -33.20
N GLY A 1162 24.47 -18.96 -33.42
CA GLY A 1162 25.71 -18.34 -32.92
C GLY A 1162 25.78 -18.31 -31.39
N ALA A 1163 24.67 -18.03 -30.71
CA ALA A 1163 24.61 -18.05 -29.25
C ALA A 1163 24.87 -19.45 -28.67
N VAL A 1164 24.35 -20.51 -29.29
CA VAL A 1164 24.60 -21.91 -28.89
C VAL A 1164 26.08 -22.26 -29.02
N ILE A 1165 26.72 -21.87 -30.13
CA ILE A 1165 28.16 -22.09 -30.33
C ILE A 1165 28.96 -21.35 -29.25
N ASN A 1166 28.68 -20.06 -29.03
CA ASN A 1166 29.39 -19.26 -28.03
C ASN A 1166 29.18 -19.82 -26.61
N ALA A 1167 27.99 -20.33 -26.30
CA ALA A 1167 27.69 -20.95 -25.01
C ALA A 1167 28.43 -22.28 -24.83
N LYS A 1168 28.57 -23.08 -25.90
CA LYS A 1168 29.38 -24.30 -25.89
C LYS A 1168 30.85 -23.98 -25.58
N ILE A 1169 31.41 -22.98 -26.24
CA ILE A 1169 32.80 -22.53 -26.00
C ILE A 1169 32.94 -22.02 -24.56
N ALA A 1170 31.99 -21.23 -24.07
CA ALA A 1170 32.00 -20.74 -22.69
C ALA A 1170 31.93 -21.87 -21.65
N ALA A 1171 31.03 -22.86 -21.86
CA ALA A 1171 30.92 -24.01 -20.99
C ALA A 1171 32.20 -24.87 -20.99
N GLY A 1172 32.78 -25.14 -22.17
CA GLY A 1172 34.05 -25.86 -22.29
C GLY A 1172 35.21 -25.12 -21.61
N ALA A 1173 35.27 -23.80 -21.75
CA ALA A 1173 36.32 -23.00 -21.12
C ALA A 1173 36.20 -22.96 -19.58
N LEU A 1174 34.97 -22.92 -19.06
CA LEU A 1174 34.72 -23.07 -17.62
C LEU A 1174 35.10 -24.46 -17.11
N HIS A 1175 34.85 -25.49 -17.91
CA HIS A 1175 35.24 -26.86 -17.58
C HIS A 1175 36.76 -27.01 -17.40
N ALA A 1176 37.53 -26.30 -18.22
CA ALA A 1176 38.99 -26.33 -18.22
C ALA A 1176 39.67 -25.47 -17.13
N LEU A 1177 38.91 -24.77 -16.27
CA LEU A 1177 39.49 -23.98 -15.19
C LEU A 1177 40.13 -24.88 -14.11
N PRO A 1178 41.33 -24.55 -13.59
CA PRO A 1178 42.03 -25.36 -12.58
C PRO A 1178 41.21 -25.59 -11.31
N ASP A 1179 40.42 -24.61 -10.89
CA ASP A 1179 39.47 -24.68 -9.76
C ASP A 1179 38.04 -24.48 -10.28
N ASN A 1180 37.60 -25.35 -11.20
CA ASN A 1180 36.31 -25.25 -11.88
C ASN A 1180 35.14 -25.08 -10.88
N PRO A 1181 34.55 -23.88 -10.78
CA PRO A 1181 33.54 -23.59 -9.76
C PRO A 1181 32.19 -24.24 -10.07
N VAL A 1182 32.02 -24.86 -11.24
CA VAL A 1182 30.76 -25.46 -11.68
C VAL A 1182 30.87 -26.95 -11.99
N ALA A 1183 32.00 -27.59 -11.67
CA ALA A 1183 32.30 -28.98 -12.00
C ALA A 1183 31.19 -29.96 -11.60
N ASP A 1184 30.69 -29.85 -10.36
CA ASP A 1184 29.70 -30.77 -9.79
C ASP A 1184 28.32 -30.72 -10.48
N PHE A 1185 28.09 -29.66 -11.25
CA PHE A 1185 26.81 -29.38 -11.90
C PHE A 1185 26.80 -29.69 -13.39
N MET A 1186 27.97 -29.90 -13.99
CA MET A 1186 28.14 -30.07 -15.43
C MET A 1186 27.68 -31.45 -15.92
N ARG A 1187 27.12 -31.51 -17.14
CA ARG A 1187 26.79 -32.80 -17.80
C ARG A 1187 28.05 -33.47 -18.38
N PRO A 1188 28.15 -34.82 -18.34
CA PRO A 1188 29.28 -35.58 -18.89
C PRO A 1188 29.27 -35.56 -20.43
N GLY A 1189 30.45 -35.60 -21.04
CA GLY A 1189 30.63 -35.57 -22.49
C GLY A 1189 30.77 -34.15 -23.09
N MET A 1190 31.15 -33.17 -22.27
CA MET A 1190 31.57 -31.84 -22.73
C MET A 1190 32.99 -31.84 -23.26
#